data_AF-A0A7Y5VYK4-F1
#
_entry.id   AF-A0A7Y5VYK4-F1
#
_cell.length_a   1.000
_cell.length_b   1.000
_cell.length_c   1.000
_cell.angle_alpha   90.00
_cell.angle_beta   90.00
_cell.angle_gamma   90.00
#
_symmetry.space_group_name_H-M   'P 1'
#
loop_
_entity.id
_entity.type
_entity.pdbx_description
1 polymer ?
#
loop_
_entity_poly.entity_id
_entity_poly.type
_entity_poly.pdbx_seq_one_letter_code
_entity_poly.pdbx_strand_id
1 'polypeptide(L)'
;MKSLCTSRRGWTGNWIASLVVAVGTIGVASPVGAQATTPVAASQSDWARDLWTTASRGDSRAFFDTIGRTPNFSDERLNTSLTRLRDSLGKKETDRQAKLDQLAGELDKALADQQSDIAISKALVTALEKQLVSKDKQGVLNDPRVQELVKRADAAARAAEARADWLIASELFYRLDALFEQSGQYKEDIDRQNHRMGMLRMYVPQRLWELRNARQLAEKTEPLPPYNPVGDDFREKLKFIDRSMIVRAVAAAGSEHVAKVPLHTILHGGLEAVRVLVQTEDLKGAFIGLADAAKREQFVARLQYWHDKIAKDAERVDYSTADMMLNSILDENRKTIGVMDQAILHEFGNGAMERLDPFSAIIWPDELARFNRGTQGRLIGVGVEIQYDELSNIKIVSPIEGAPAQRKGLRTGDLIKRVNGKPTYGFTLDQAVDNITGPAGTEVTLTIERRPNPLVPANDADNKSFEFDVKITRAEIPLRSVKGWTRDGAREDDWNWYIDKDARLGYVRLTGFTESTTRDLDEALNKMLDGGLNGLILDLRFNPGGLLDQAVDVASRFVPSGVIVSTEDGAKRIIRQERATGGARLSNTPCVVLVNQDSASASEIVSGALQDYARQGRIKCVLVGERSYGKGSVQDVRMLLGNRAAMKLTTQHYLLPSGKLIHRNPGDKVWGVNPDIEVEMLPQQIVDAVLLRRDADVMPLDENGQPLKSDKPRPNPDDLLTKGMDTQLQTALLLLQSQASMATAQAPEKEERIVR
;
A
#
# COMPACT_ATOMS: atom_id res chain seq x y z
N MET A 1 -7.30 7.36 0.74
CA MET A 1 -6.45 6.15 0.93
C MET A 1 -5.24 6.06 -0.01
N LYS A 2 -5.12 6.85 -1.09
CA LYS A 2 -3.84 6.98 -1.85
C LYS A 2 -2.82 7.92 -1.15
N SER A 3 -2.26 7.48 -0.02
CA SER A 3 -1.15 8.18 0.67
C SER A 3 -0.10 7.21 1.21
N LEU A 4 -0.04 5.99 0.66
CA LEU A 4 1.04 5.04 0.90
C LEU A 4 2.06 5.13 -0.25
N CYS A 5 3.32 4.99 0.12
CA CYS A 5 4.49 5.40 -0.63
C CYS A 5 4.65 4.86 -2.07
N THR A 6 5.32 5.73 -2.87
CA THR A 6 6.32 5.44 -3.92
C THR A 6 5.88 5.06 -5.34
N SER A 7 5.70 6.11 -6.15
CA SER A 7 6.59 6.49 -7.28
C SER A 7 6.80 5.52 -8.46
N ARG A 8 6.53 6.00 -9.69
CA ARG A 8 6.62 5.26 -10.96
C ARG A 8 7.26 6.11 -12.09
N ARG A 9 7.70 5.45 -13.18
CA ARG A 9 7.91 5.91 -14.59
C ARG A 9 7.43 4.75 -15.51
N GLY A 10 7.30 4.76 -16.84
CA GLY A 10 7.82 5.55 -17.99
C GLY A 10 8.55 4.58 -18.97
N TRP A 11 8.51 4.68 -20.31
CA TRP A 11 7.88 5.63 -21.24
C TRP A 11 7.33 4.93 -22.53
N THR A 12 7.60 5.39 -23.77
CA THR A 12 6.85 5.01 -25.01
C THR A 12 7.69 4.66 -26.26
N GLY A 13 7.03 4.14 -27.32
CA GLY A 13 7.56 3.97 -28.68
C GLY A 13 6.47 3.85 -29.75
N ASN A 14 6.53 4.71 -30.79
CA ASN A 14 5.53 4.87 -31.85
C ASN A 14 5.46 3.70 -32.86
N TRP A 15 4.27 3.44 -33.41
CA TRP A 15 4.11 2.93 -34.78
C TRP A 15 2.99 3.66 -35.53
N ILE A 16 3.29 4.01 -36.79
CA ILE A 16 2.43 4.82 -37.67
C ILE A 16 1.39 3.93 -38.34
N ALA A 17 0.16 4.44 -38.46
CA ALA A 17 -0.91 3.76 -39.19
C ALA A 17 -0.67 3.81 -40.71
N SER A 18 -0.99 2.72 -41.40
CA SER A 18 -1.19 2.72 -42.85
C SER A 18 -2.37 1.80 -43.17
N LEU A 19 -3.55 2.41 -43.34
CA LEU A 19 -4.71 1.72 -43.90
C LEU A 19 -4.44 1.40 -45.37
N VAL A 20 -4.56 0.14 -45.75
CA VAL A 20 -4.84 -0.26 -47.14
C VAL A 20 -6.27 -0.79 -47.16
N VAL A 21 -7.17 -0.01 -47.77
CA VAL A 21 -8.55 -0.45 -48.03
C VAL A 21 -8.54 -1.29 -49.29
N ALA A 22 -8.83 -2.59 -49.15
CA ALA A 22 -9.13 -3.48 -50.26
C ALA A 22 -10.59 -3.94 -50.14
N VAL A 23 -11.48 -3.36 -50.95
CA VAL A 23 -12.89 -3.77 -51.03
C VAL A 23 -12.97 -5.03 -51.90
N GLY A 24 -13.20 -6.18 -51.27
CA GLY A 24 -13.46 -7.46 -51.94
C GLY A 24 -14.89 -7.91 -51.70
N THR A 25 -15.74 -7.81 -52.72
CA THR A 25 -17.10 -8.39 -52.71
C THR A 25 -17.03 -9.90 -52.88
N ILE A 26 -17.55 -10.67 -51.93
CA ILE A 26 -17.75 -12.12 -52.06
C ILE A 26 -19.23 -12.43 -51.85
N GLY A 27 -19.79 -13.23 -52.76
CA GLY A 27 -21.22 -13.46 -52.90
C GLY A 27 -21.82 -14.34 -51.80
N VAL A 28 -23.14 -14.21 -51.65
CA VAL A 28 -23.95 -15.02 -50.73
C VAL A 28 -24.13 -16.43 -51.30
N ALA A 29 -23.67 -17.44 -50.55
CA ALA A 29 -24.06 -18.83 -50.74
C ALA A 29 -24.91 -19.29 -49.55
N SER A 30 -26.09 -19.84 -49.82
CA SER A 30 -27.02 -20.29 -48.78
C SER A 30 -26.50 -21.54 -48.06
N PRO A 31 -26.55 -21.60 -46.72
CA PRO A 31 -26.23 -22.83 -46.00
C PRO A 31 -27.37 -23.86 -46.14
N VAL A 32 -27.00 -25.06 -46.55
CA VAL A 32 -27.87 -26.25 -46.49
C VAL A 32 -28.14 -26.60 -45.02
N GLY A 33 -29.34 -27.07 -44.72
CA GLY A 33 -29.84 -27.20 -43.35
C GLY A 33 -29.00 -28.10 -42.45
N ALA A 34 -28.42 -27.51 -41.39
CA ALA A 34 -28.05 -28.23 -40.19
C ALA A 34 -29.26 -28.26 -39.24
N GLN A 35 -29.60 -29.45 -38.72
CA GLN A 35 -30.62 -29.56 -37.68
C GLN A 35 -30.16 -28.80 -36.44
N ALA A 36 -30.95 -27.83 -36.00
CA ALA A 36 -30.71 -27.14 -34.73
C ALA A 36 -30.97 -28.12 -33.57
N THR A 37 -29.93 -28.79 -33.09
CA THR A 37 -29.94 -29.41 -31.78
C THR A 37 -30.13 -28.30 -30.76
N THR A 38 -31.31 -28.25 -30.12
CA THR A 38 -31.54 -27.38 -28.98
C THR A 38 -30.47 -27.67 -27.93
N PRO A 39 -29.73 -26.64 -27.43
CA PRO A 39 -28.72 -26.88 -26.42
C PRO A 39 -29.39 -27.44 -25.18
N VAL A 40 -29.00 -28.66 -24.80
CA VAL A 40 -29.43 -29.27 -23.53
C VAL A 40 -29.03 -28.33 -22.41
N ALA A 41 -29.97 -27.97 -21.54
CA ALA A 41 -29.68 -27.11 -20.41
C ALA A 41 -28.60 -27.78 -19.54
N ALA A 42 -27.46 -27.09 -19.35
CA ALA A 42 -26.34 -27.63 -18.60
C ALA A 42 -26.78 -28.00 -17.17
N SER A 43 -26.37 -29.17 -16.68
CA SER A 43 -26.66 -29.56 -15.31
C SER A 43 -25.92 -28.65 -14.33
N GLN A 44 -26.41 -28.55 -13.09
CA GLN A 44 -25.69 -27.83 -12.02
C GLN A 44 -24.24 -28.33 -11.86
N SER A 45 -24.00 -29.64 -12.00
CA SER A 45 -22.66 -30.22 -11.90
C SER A 45 -21.74 -29.83 -13.06
N ASP A 46 -22.28 -29.68 -14.26
CA ASP A 46 -21.50 -29.25 -15.42
C ASP A 46 -21.19 -27.75 -15.33
N TRP A 47 -22.19 -26.93 -14.97
CA TRP A 47 -21.99 -25.50 -14.72
C TRP A 47 -20.96 -25.23 -13.62
N ALA A 48 -21.01 -25.97 -12.50
CA ALA A 48 -20.04 -25.83 -11.41
C ALA A 48 -18.62 -26.25 -11.84
N ARG A 49 -18.51 -27.30 -12.66
CA ARG A 49 -17.22 -27.74 -13.24
C ARG A 49 -16.65 -26.70 -14.19
N ASP A 50 -17.48 -26.15 -15.07
CA ASP A 50 -17.10 -25.12 -16.04
C ASP A 50 -16.69 -23.82 -15.35
N LEU A 51 -17.43 -23.39 -14.32
CA LEU A 51 -17.11 -22.22 -13.51
C LEU A 51 -15.72 -22.33 -12.86
N TRP A 52 -15.41 -23.46 -12.23
CA TRP A 52 -14.08 -23.68 -11.64
C TRP A 52 -12.98 -23.86 -12.70
N THR A 53 -13.28 -24.52 -13.82
CA THR A 53 -12.30 -24.79 -14.88
C THR A 53 -11.92 -23.53 -15.66
N THR A 54 -12.88 -22.63 -15.92
CA THR A 54 -12.61 -21.31 -16.52
C THR A 54 -11.82 -20.43 -15.56
N ALA A 55 -12.18 -20.43 -14.27
CA ALA A 55 -11.47 -19.68 -13.24
C ALA A 55 -10.01 -20.14 -13.04
N SER A 56 -9.78 -21.44 -12.87
CA SER A 56 -8.43 -22.00 -12.67
C SER A 56 -7.51 -21.91 -13.90
N ARG A 57 -8.06 -21.62 -15.09
CA ARG A 57 -7.31 -21.31 -16.32
C ARG A 57 -7.05 -19.81 -16.52
N GLY A 58 -7.66 -18.95 -15.70
CA GLY A 58 -7.63 -17.51 -15.87
C GLY A 58 -8.44 -16.99 -17.07
N ASP A 59 -9.44 -17.75 -17.54
CA ASP A 59 -10.33 -17.32 -18.63
C ASP A 59 -11.48 -16.49 -18.07
N SER A 60 -11.18 -15.24 -17.71
CA SER A 60 -12.16 -14.29 -17.17
C SER A 60 -13.40 -14.12 -18.07
N ARG A 61 -13.23 -14.21 -19.40
CA ARG A 61 -14.36 -14.09 -20.32
C ARG A 61 -15.29 -15.29 -20.21
N ALA A 62 -14.77 -16.50 -20.37
CA ALA A 62 -15.58 -17.71 -20.25
C ALA A 62 -16.17 -17.89 -18.84
N PHE A 63 -15.47 -17.41 -17.80
CA PHE A 63 -15.96 -17.37 -16.43
C PHE A 63 -17.20 -16.48 -16.28
N PHE A 64 -17.14 -15.21 -16.73
CA PHE A 64 -18.30 -14.32 -16.67
C PHE A 64 -19.42 -14.74 -17.64
N ASP A 65 -19.11 -15.31 -18.80
CA ASP A 65 -20.08 -15.93 -19.70
C ASP A 65 -20.79 -17.13 -19.02
N THR A 66 -20.10 -17.86 -18.13
CA THR A 66 -20.68 -18.95 -17.32
C THR A 66 -21.55 -18.42 -16.20
N ILE A 67 -21.13 -17.36 -15.49
CA ILE A 67 -21.96 -16.61 -14.54
C ILE A 67 -23.23 -16.07 -15.21
N GLY A 68 -23.18 -15.69 -16.49
CA GLY A 68 -24.37 -15.24 -17.26
C GLY A 68 -25.43 -16.31 -17.51
N ARG A 69 -25.10 -17.61 -17.42
CA ARG A 69 -26.02 -18.73 -17.68
C ARG A 69 -26.74 -19.17 -16.42
N THR A 70 -28.04 -19.38 -16.48
CA THR A 70 -28.83 -19.96 -15.38
C THR A 70 -29.11 -21.45 -15.68
N PRO A 71 -28.33 -22.39 -15.14
CA PRO A 71 -28.70 -23.82 -15.18
C PRO A 71 -29.90 -24.10 -14.28
N ASN A 72 -30.45 -25.30 -14.37
CA ASN A 72 -31.48 -25.77 -13.43
C ASN A 72 -30.82 -26.15 -12.10
N PHE A 73 -30.79 -25.22 -11.13
CA PHE A 73 -30.22 -25.44 -9.81
C PHE A 73 -31.15 -26.25 -8.91
N SER A 74 -30.60 -27.30 -8.31
CA SER A 74 -31.18 -28.00 -7.15
C SER A 74 -30.72 -27.41 -5.81
N ASP A 75 -29.58 -26.72 -5.80
CA ASP A 75 -29.01 -26.05 -4.62
C ASP A 75 -29.49 -24.58 -4.56
N GLU A 76 -30.42 -24.31 -3.66
CA GLU A 76 -30.97 -22.97 -3.42
C GLU A 76 -29.89 -21.97 -2.97
N ARG A 77 -28.87 -22.42 -2.23
CA ARG A 77 -27.80 -21.55 -1.74
C ARG A 77 -26.89 -21.11 -2.87
N LEU A 78 -26.52 -22.05 -3.75
CA LEU A 78 -25.73 -21.75 -4.94
C LEU A 78 -26.46 -20.78 -5.87
N ASN A 79 -27.77 -21.02 -6.10
CA ASN A 79 -28.63 -20.12 -6.87
C ASN A 79 -28.73 -18.71 -6.23
N THR A 80 -28.85 -18.65 -4.91
CA THR A 80 -28.90 -17.39 -4.14
C THR A 80 -27.60 -16.60 -4.28
N SER A 81 -26.45 -17.24 -4.12
CA SER A 81 -25.13 -16.60 -4.28
C SER A 81 -24.90 -16.12 -5.71
N LEU A 82 -25.30 -16.89 -6.72
CA LEU A 82 -25.20 -16.48 -8.12
C LEU A 82 -26.06 -15.24 -8.41
N THR A 83 -27.31 -15.24 -7.94
CA THR A 83 -28.23 -14.11 -8.10
C THR A 83 -27.67 -12.85 -7.44
N ARG A 84 -27.26 -12.94 -6.16
CA ARG A 84 -26.61 -11.83 -5.44
C ARG A 84 -25.38 -11.28 -6.16
N LEU A 85 -24.52 -12.14 -6.69
CA LEU A 85 -23.32 -11.70 -7.42
C LEU A 85 -23.70 -10.96 -8.72
N ARG A 86 -24.65 -11.47 -9.51
CA ARG A 86 -25.14 -10.80 -10.72
C ARG A 86 -25.73 -9.42 -10.41
N ASP A 87 -26.59 -9.34 -9.40
CA ASP A 87 -27.21 -8.08 -8.98
C ASP A 87 -26.17 -7.07 -8.51
N SER A 88 -25.17 -7.53 -7.74
CA SER A 88 -24.08 -6.69 -7.23
C SER A 88 -23.14 -6.21 -8.34
N LEU A 89 -22.85 -7.06 -9.34
CA LEU A 89 -22.10 -6.67 -10.54
C LEU A 89 -22.87 -5.68 -11.40
N GLY A 90 -24.18 -5.89 -11.62
CA GLY A 90 -25.03 -4.96 -12.36
C GLY A 90 -25.15 -3.61 -11.66
N LYS A 91 -25.42 -3.60 -10.34
CA LYS A 91 -25.45 -2.40 -9.52
C LYS A 91 -24.12 -1.64 -9.57
N LYS A 92 -22.98 -2.33 -9.49
CA LYS A 92 -21.65 -1.71 -9.61
C LYS A 92 -21.48 -0.92 -10.92
N GLU A 93 -21.98 -1.43 -12.05
CA GLU A 93 -21.92 -0.71 -13.33
C GLU A 93 -22.81 0.54 -13.32
N THR A 94 -24.02 0.46 -12.76
CA THR A 94 -24.92 1.61 -12.57
C THR A 94 -24.32 2.68 -11.65
N ASP A 95 -23.80 2.27 -10.48
CA ASP A 95 -23.17 3.17 -9.50
C ASP A 95 -21.91 3.82 -10.10
N ARG A 96 -21.14 3.10 -10.92
CA ARG A 96 -20.00 3.65 -11.67
C ARG A 96 -20.45 4.76 -12.61
N GLN A 97 -21.49 4.54 -13.41
CA GLN A 97 -21.97 5.53 -14.37
C GLN A 97 -22.50 6.78 -13.67
N ALA A 98 -23.35 6.60 -12.65
CA ALA A 98 -23.89 7.72 -11.85
C ALA A 98 -22.77 8.56 -11.22
N LYS A 99 -21.71 7.92 -10.71
CA LYS A 99 -20.55 8.62 -10.15
C LYS A 99 -19.70 9.33 -11.23
N LEU A 100 -19.55 8.76 -12.42
CA LEU A 100 -18.86 9.43 -13.54
C LEU A 100 -19.62 10.69 -13.99
N ASP A 101 -20.95 10.62 -14.03
CA ASP A 101 -21.82 11.76 -14.40
C ASP A 101 -21.76 12.87 -13.32
N GLN A 102 -21.80 12.49 -12.04
CA GLN A 102 -21.54 13.41 -10.92
C GLN A 102 -20.18 14.11 -11.07
N LEU A 103 -19.11 13.34 -11.27
CA LEU A 103 -17.74 13.85 -11.37
C LEU A 103 -17.53 14.73 -12.61
N ALA A 104 -18.25 14.47 -13.71
CA ALA A 104 -18.25 15.36 -14.87
C ALA A 104 -18.84 16.73 -14.52
N GLY A 105 -20.01 16.77 -13.88
CA GLY A 105 -20.65 18.02 -13.44
C GLY A 105 -19.87 18.76 -12.35
N GLU A 106 -19.18 18.03 -11.46
CA GLU A 106 -18.25 18.61 -10.49
C GLU A 106 -17.01 19.21 -11.18
N LEU A 107 -16.44 18.53 -12.18
CA LEU A 107 -15.29 19.05 -12.94
C LEU A 107 -15.65 20.31 -13.73
N ASP A 108 -16.83 20.36 -14.34
CA ASP A 108 -17.30 21.55 -15.08
C ASP A 108 -17.51 22.76 -14.16
N LYS A 109 -18.13 22.56 -12.98
CA LYS A 109 -18.24 23.60 -11.94
C LYS A 109 -16.86 24.01 -11.45
N ALA A 110 -16.00 23.04 -11.16
CA ALA A 110 -14.68 23.28 -10.64
C ALA A 110 -13.84 24.08 -11.63
N LEU A 111 -14.00 23.91 -12.95
CA LEU A 111 -13.30 24.70 -13.98
C LEU A 111 -13.80 26.13 -14.12
N ALA A 112 -15.06 26.42 -13.75
CA ALA A 112 -15.63 27.76 -13.77
C ALA A 112 -15.15 28.64 -12.60
N ASP A 113 -14.91 28.06 -11.42
CA ASP A 113 -14.56 28.76 -10.17
C ASP A 113 -13.07 28.62 -9.80
N GLN A 114 -12.17 29.24 -10.58
CA GLN A 114 -10.71 29.01 -10.46
C GLN A 114 -9.84 30.28 -10.48
N GLN A 115 -9.91 31.08 -9.42
CA GLN A 115 -8.93 32.16 -9.16
C GLN A 115 -7.80 31.77 -8.18
N SER A 116 -7.86 30.61 -7.50
CA SER A 116 -6.87 30.20 -6.49
C SER A 116 -6.27 28.82 -6.74
N ASP A 117 -5.04 28.61 -6.26
CA ASP A 117 -4.35 27.31 -6.37
C ASP A 117 -5.10 26.20 -5.62
N ILE A 118 -5.77 26.52 -4.51
CA ILE A 118 -6.59 25.59 -3.73
C ILE A 118 -7.78 25.08 -4.57
N ALA A 119 -8.39 25.93 -5.40
CA ALA A 119 -9.48 25.54 -6.28
C ALA A 119 -8.99 24.61 -7.42
N ILE A 120 -7.85 24.94 -8.04
CA ILE A 120 -7.18 24.07 -9.03
C ILE A 120 -6.86 22.71 -8.39
N SER A 121 -6.32 22.73 -7.17
CA SER A 121 -5.97 21.52 -6.44
C SER A 121 -7.19 20.63 -6.15
N LYS A 122 -8.33 21.22 -5.76
CA LYS A 122 -9.60 20.49 -5.58
C LYS A 122 -10.09 19.87 -6.90
N ALA A 123 -10.00 20.60 -8.01
CA ALA A 123 -10.38 20.07 -9.33
C ALA A 123 -9.53 18.85 -9.75
N LEU A 124 -8.23 18.82 -9.40
CA LEU A 124 -7.38 17.64 -9.64
C LEU A 124 -7.86 16.40 -8.87
N VAL A 125 -8.45 16.56 -7.68
CA VAL A 125 -9.04 15.43 -6.93
C VAL A 125 -10.24 14.86 -7.68
N THR A 126 -11.12 15.71 -8.22
CA THR A 126 -12.24 15.27 -9.07
C THR A 126 -11.74 14.53 -10.33
N ALA A 127 -10.68 15.01 -10.96
CA ALA A 127 -10.06 14.32 -12.11
C ALA A 127 -9.43 12.96 -11.73
N LEU A 128 -8.76 12.88 -10.57
CA LEU A 128 -8.21 11.64 -10.02
C LEU A 128 -9.29 10.62 -9.69
N GLU A 129 -10.39 11.06 -9.09
CA GLU A 129 -11.53 10.20 -8.77
C GLU A 129 -12.20 9.69 -10.05
N LYS A 130 -12.34 10.54 -11.08
CA LYS A 130 -12.84 10.16 -12.41
C LYS A 130 -11.94 9.11 -13.07
N GLN A 131 -10.62 9.26 -12.97
CA GLN A 131 -9.65 8.28 -13.49
C GLN A 131 -9.68 6.96 -12.71
N LEU A 132 -10.01 6.99 -11.41
CA LEU A 132 -10.15 5.78 -10.59
C LEU A 132 -11.45 5.01 -10.86
N VAL A 133 -12.53 5.71 -11.13
CA VAL A 133 -13.86 5.13 -11.40
C VAL A 133 -13.99 4.66 -12.86
N SER A 134 -13.32 5.34 -13.81
CA SER A 134 -13.36 5.00 -15.24
C SER A 134 -12.62 3.70 -15.58
N LYS A 135 -13.23 2.89 -16.46
CA LYS A 135 -12.56 1.76 -17.14
C LYS A 135 -11.54 2.24 -18.16
N ASP A 136 -11.83 3.33 -18.88
CA ASP A 136 -10.89 3.98 -19.78
C ASP A 136 -10.14 5.10 -19.05
N LYS A 137 -8.98 4.76 -18.49
CA LYS A 137 -8.10 5.69 -17.78
C LYS A 137 -7.38 6.64 -18.72
N GLN A 138 -7.16 6.24 -19.97
CA GLN A 138 -6.50 7.07 -20.97
C GLN A 138 -7.47 8.09 -21.57
N GLY A 139 -8.73 7.70 -21.80
CA GLY A 139 -9.82 8.61 -22.18
C GLY A 139 -10.03 9.74 -21.18
N VAL A 140 -9.86 9.48 -19.87
CA VAL A 140 -9.90 10.55 -18.84
C VAL A 140 -8.72 11.52 -18.97
N LEU A 141 -7.51 11.04 -19.25
CA LEU A 141 -6.34 11.91 -19.50
C LEU A 141 -6.42 12.64 -20.85
N ASN A 142 -7.19 12.11 -21.79
CA ASN A 142 -7.44 12.70 -23.11
C ASN A 142 -8.65 13.67 -23.12
N ASP A 143 -9.43 13.78 -22.04
CA ASP A 143 -10.53 14.74 -21.91
C ASP A 143 -9.95 16.17 -21.95
N PRO A 144 -10.32 17.04 -22.91
CA PRO A 144 -9.75 18.38 -23.05
C PRO A 144 -9.84 19.22 -21.78
N ARG A 145 -10.86 19.00 -20.95
CA ARG A 145 -11.05 19.66 -19.65
C ARG A 145 -9.97 19.25 -18.65
N VAL A 146 -9.59 17.97 -18.64
CA VAL A 146 -8.52 17.44 -17.79
C VAL A 146 -7.17 17.91 -18.31
N GLN A 147 -6.96 17.98 -19.62
CA GLN A 147 -5.71 18.49 -20.20
C GLN A 147 -5.47 19.97 -19.85
N GLU A 148 -6.48 20.83 -19.97
CA GLU A 148 -6.35 22.23 -19.57
C GLU A 148 -6.16 22.38 -18.06
N LEU A 149 -6.88 21.59 -17.23
CA LEU A 149 -6.66 21.56 -15.78
C LEU A 149 -5.21 21.17 -15.43
N VAL A 150 -4.66 20.15 -16.07
CA VAL A 150 -3.27 19.68 -15.85
C VAL A 150 -2.26 20.76 -16.20
N LYS A 151 -2.42 21.42 -17.35
CA LYS A 151 -1.56 22.52 -17.79
C LYS A 151 -1.59 23.70 -16.81
N ARG A 152 -2.79 24.05 -16.31
CA ARG A 152 -2.97 25.10 -15.29
C ARG A 152 -2.36 24.71 -13.94
N ALA A 153 -2.51 23.44 -13.55
CA ALA A 153 -1.95 22.90 -12.33
C ALA A 153 -0.42 22.86 -12.32
N ASP A 154 0.24 22.46 -13.42
CA ASP A 154 1.70 22.57 -13.52
C ASP A 154 2.15 24.03 -13.42
N ALA A 155 1.55 24.94 -14.20
CA ALA A 155 1.87 26.36 -14.12
C ALA A 155 1.69 26.94 -12.70
N ALA A 156 0.61 26.57 -12.00
CA ALA A 156 0.37 26.94 -10.60
C ALA A 156 1.42 26.32 -9.64
N ALA A 157 1.78 25.05 -9.81
CA ALA A 157 2.80 24.38 -9.01
C ALA A 157 4.19 25.00 -9.17
N ARG A 158 4.60 25.31 -10.42
CA ARG A 158 5.84 26.05 -10.73
C ARG A 158 5.83 27.44 -10.11
N ALA A 159 4.71 28.16 -10.23
CA ALA A 159 4.57 29.50 -9.66
C ALA A 159 4.55 29.48 -8.12
N ALA A 160 4.02 28.42 -7.50
CA ALA A 160 4.04 28.21 -6.05
C ALA A 160 5.46 27.93 -5.57
N GLU A 161 6.19 27.05 -6.27
CA GLU A 161 7.60 26.77 -6.00
C GLU A 161 8.47 28.04 -6.12
N ALA A 162 8.25 28.86 -7.16
CA ALA A 162 9.00 30.10 -7.38
C ALA A 162 8.76 31.19 -6.32
N ARG A 163 7.63 31.14 -5.60
CA ARG A 163 7.29 32.08 -4.50
C ARG A 163 7.48 31.50 -3.10
N ALA A 164 8.19 30.37 -2.99
CA ALA A 164 8.41 29.62 -1.75
C ALA A 164 7.13 29.12 -1.04
N ASP A 165 6.03 28.93 -1.79
CA ASP A 165 4.82 28.26 -1.29
C ASP A 165 4.95 26.74 -1.47
N TRP A 166 5.81 26.14 -0.64
CA TRP A 166 6.17 24.73 -0.74
C TRP A 166 4.99 23.78 -0.48
N LEU A 167 4.01 24.20 0.32
CA LEU A 167 2.82 23.40 0.61
C LEU A 167 1.94 23.26 -0.63
N ILE A 168 1.64 24.37 -1.33
CA ILE A 168 0.86 24.34 -2.56
C ILE A 168 1.63 23.66 -3.69
N ALA A 169 2.94 23.92 -3.83
CA ALA A 169 3.78 23.24 -4.81
C ALA A 169 3.78 21.73 -4.61
N SER A 170 4.02 21.25 -3.38
CA SER A 170 4.00 19.83 -3.04
C SER A 170 2.64 19.19 -3.26
N GLU A 171 1.54 19.87 -2.93
CA GLU A 171 0.18 19.34 -3.12
C GLU A 171 -0.18 19.20 -4.60
N LEU A 172 0.10 20.22 -5.42
CA LEU A 172 -0.21 20.20 -6.84
C LEU A 172 0.64 19.18 -7.60
N PHE A 173 1.96 19.14 -7.35
CA PHE A 173 2.82 18.11 -7.95
C PHE A 173 2.42 16.70 -7.52
N TYR A 174 1.93 16.48 -6.30
CA TYR A 174 1.48 15.17 -5.85
C TYR A 174 0.23 14.71 -6.57
N ARG A 175 -0.73 15.62 -6.79
CA ARG A 175 -1.96 15.32 -7.53
C ARG A 175 -1.70 15.14 -9.03
N LEU A 176 -0.75 15.86 -9.59
CA LEU A 176 -0.25 15.68 -10.96
C LEU A 176 0.47 14.33 -11.13
N ASP A 177 1.41 13.98 -10.26
CA ASP A 177 2.08 12.67 -10.31
C ASP A 177 1.08 11.51 -10.14
N ALA A 178 0.07 11.66 -9.28
CA ALA A 178 -0.98 10.65 -9.11
C ALA A 178 -1.85 10.46 -10.38
N LEU A 179 -2.02 11.47 -11.23
CA LEU A 179 -2.72 11.36 -12.53
C LEU A 179 -1.83 10.71 -13.59
N PHE A 180 -0.54 11.05 -13.57
CA PHE A 180 0.47 10.64 -14.55
C PHE A 180 1.40 9.54 -14.04
N GLU A 181 0.96 8.79 -13.03
CA GLU A 181 1.76 7.78 -12.31
C GLU A 181 2.43 6.83 -13.31
N GLN A 182 1.73 6.39 -14.35
CA GLN A 182 2.30 5.46 -15.35
C GLN A 182 3.41 6.04 -16.22
N SER A 183 3.40 7.35 -16.51
CA SER A 183 4.47 8.00 -17.28
C SER A 183 5.62 8.49 -16.39
N GLY A 184 5.33 8.78 -15.12
CA GLY A 184 6.28 9.37 -14.17
C GLY A 184 6.69 10.80 -14.53
N GLN A 185 5.82 11.51 -15.23
CA GLN A 185 6.08 12.86 -15.76
C GLN A 185 6.50 13.87 -14.68
N TYR A 186 5.96 13.75 -13.47
CA TYR A 186 6.21 14.67 -12.35
C TYR A 186 7.08 14.06 -11.24
N LYS A 187 7.69 12.89 -11.49
CA LYS A 187 8.51 12.15 -10.50
C LYS A 187 9.64 13.00 -9.94
N GLU A 188 10.35 13.75 -10.78
CA GLU A 188 11.46 14.61 -10.35
C GLU A 188 11.00 15.84 -9.56
N ASP A 189 9.78 16.28 -9.80
CA ASP A 189 9.15 17.34 -9.00
C ASP A 189 8.72 16.82 -7.64
N ILE A 190 8.16 15.61 -7.58
CA ILE A 190 7.78 14.97 -6.33
C ILE A 190 8.98 14.61 -5.48
N ASP A 191 10.06 14.09 -6.07
CA ASP A 191 11.30 13.81 -5.33
C ASP A 191 11.86 15.11 -4.73
N ARG A 192 11.92 16.18 -5.54
CA ARG A 192 12.36 17.52 -5.10
C ARG A 192 11.48 18.11 -4.00
N GLN A 193 10.15 18.02 -4.12
CA GLN A 193 9.25 18.52 -3.08
C GLN A 193 9.30 17.65 -1.81
N ASN A 194 9.38 16.33 -1.92
CA ASN A 194 9.51 15.43 -0.76
C ASN A 194 10.78 15.74 0.03
N HIS A 195 11.92 15.87 -0.67
CA HIS A 195 13.20 16.23 -0.08
C HIS A 195 13.12 17.60 0.62
N ARG A 196 12.57 18.61 -0.06
CA ARG A 196 12.34 19.95 0.51
C ARG A 196 11.44 19.92 1.75
N MET A 197 10.30 19.24 1.67
CA MET A 197 9.38 19.11 2.79
C MET A 197 10.05 18.39 3.98
N GLY A 198 10.86 17.36 3.73
CA GLY A 198 11.70 16.70 4.72
C GLY A 198 12.65 17.67 5.43
N MET A 199 13.42 18.46 4.66
CA MET A 199 14.32 19.47 5.20
C MET A 199 13.60 20.57 6.00
N LEU A 200 12.41 21.00 5.57
CA LEU A 200 11.59 21.93 6.35
C LEU A 200 11.15 21.33 7.69
N ARG A 201 10.81 20.03 7.75
CA ARG A 201 10.54 19.34 9.03
C ARG A 201 11.79 19.19 9.89
N MET A 202 12.95 18.97 9.27
CA MET A 202 14.19 18.67 9.98
C MET A 202 14.87 19.93 10.54
N TYR A 203 15.05 20.95 9.71
CA TYR A 203 15.90 22.11 10.02
C TYR A 203 15.14 23.34 10.48
N VAL A 204 13.93 23.57 9.95
CA VAL A 204 13.10 24.75 10.28
C VAL A 204 11.63 24.38 10.61
N PRO A 205 11.37 23.43 11.53
CA PRO A 205 9.99 22.96 11.83
C PRO A 205 9.02 24.08 12.24
N GLN A 206 9.51 25.12 12.94
CA GLN A 206 8.71 26.32 13.23
C GLN A 206 8.22 27.03 11.95
N ARG A 207 9.08 27.17 10.93
CA ARG A 207 8.73 27.80 9.67
C ARG A 207 7.70 26.99 8.88
N LEU A 208 7.79 25.66 8.95
CA LEU A 208 6.76 24.77 8.42
C LEU A 208 5.42 24.94 9.15
N TRP A 209 5.43 25.12 10.48
CA TRP A 209 4.23 25.45 11.25
C TRP A 209 3.64 26.81 10.83
N GLU A 210 4.46 27.84 10.58
CA GLU A 210 4.00 29.15 10.09
C GLU A 210 3.29 29.05 8.74
N LEU A 211 3.89 28.33 7.78
CA LEU A 211 3.29 28.10 6.45
C LEU A 211 1.94 27.39 6.55
N ARG A 212 1.83 26.38 7.44
CA ARG A 212 0.57 25.68 7.71
C ARG A 212 -0.47 26.60 8.37
N ASN A 213 -0.07 27.40 9.36
CA ASN A 213 -0.97 28.33 10.05
C ASN A 213 -1.50 29.42 9.11
N ALA A 214 -0.63 29.98 8.26
CA ALA A 214 -1.01 30.96 7.25
C ALA A 214 -2.06 30.40 6.28
N ARG A 215 -1.88 29.15 5.83
CA ARG A 215 -2.88 28.44 5.02
C ARG A 215 -4.20 28.24 5.77
N GLN A 216 -4.16 27.80 7.02
CA GLN A 216 -5.35 27.54 7.82
C GLN A 216 -6.22 28.80 8.01
N LEU A 217 -5.55 29.95 8.21
CA LEU A 217 -6.18 31.27 8.27
C LEU A 217 -6.73 31.72 6.90
N ALA A 218 -6.02 31.45 5.79
CA ALA A 218 -6.51 31.73 4.44
C ALA A 218 -7.76 30.91 4.08
N GLU A 219 -7.86 29.67 4.58
CA GLU A 219 -9.04 28.82 4.47
C GLU A 219 -10.17 29.20 5.47
N LYS A 220 -10.01 30.30 6.23
CA LYS A 220 -10.97 30.83 7.23
C LYS A 220 -11.32 29.86 8.36
N THR A 221 -10.36 29.06 8.78
CA THR A 221 -10.50 28.15 9.93
C THR A 221 -9.67 28.66 11.12
N GLU A 222 -9.91 28.10 12.32
CA GLU A 222 -9.20 28.50 13.54
C GLU A 222 -7.67 28.35 13.40
N PRO A 223 -6.85 29.22 14.01
CA PRO A 223 -5.39 29.11 13.93
C PRO A 223 -4.86 27.81 14.56
N LEU A 224 -3.69 27.36 14.09
CA LEU A 224 -2.97 26.27 14.75
C LEU A 224 -2.64 26.65 16.21
N PRO A 225 -2.73 25.69 17.16
CA PRO A 225 -2.17 25.87 18.49
C PRO A 225 -0.67 26.25 18.43
N PRO A 226 -0.15 26.97 19.43
CA PRO A 226 1.23 27.44 19.43
C PRO A 226 2.24 26.32 19.17
N TYR A 227 3.22 26.62 18.31
CA TYR A 227 4.31 25.70 17.98
C TYR A 227 5.07 25.25 19.23
N ASN A 228 5.33 23.95 19.32
CA ASN A 228 6.06 23.32 20.42
C ASN A 228 7.50 22.96 19.98
N PRO A 229 8.55 23.61 20.51
CA PRO A 229 9.94 23.39 20.10
C PRO A 229 10.61 22.17 20.77
N VAL A 230 9.87 21.34 21.53
CA VAL A 230 10.44 20.23 22.29
C VAL A 230 10.99 19.14 21.36
N GLY A 231 12.33 19.04 21.31
CA GLY A 231 13.05 17.97 20.61
C GLY A 231 13.56 18.32 19.21
N ASP A 232 13.49 19.59 18.81
CA ASP A 232 13.75 20.03 17.42
C ASP A 232 15.18 20.54 17.14
N ASP A 233 16.17 20.19 17.98
CA ASP A 233 17.57 20.47 17.62
C ASP A 233 18.13 19.45 16.63
N PHE A 234 18.08 19.80 15.35
CA PHE A 234 18.67 19.03 14.27
C PHE A 234 20.17 18.76 14.46
N ARG A 235 20.90 19.53 15.27
CA ARG A 235 22.32 19.32 15.55
C ARG A 235 22.59 18.02 16.27
N GLU A 236 21.67 17.60 17.15
CA GLU A 236 21.77 16.30 17.84
C GLU A 236 21.37 15.14 16.91
N LYS A 237 20.45 15.36 15.95
CA LYS A 237 20.10 14.36 14.91
C LYS A 237 21.27 14.12 13.94
N LEU A 238 21.90 15.20 13.47
CA LEU A 238 23.08 15.16 12.60
C LEU A 238 24.38 14.71 13.30
N LYS A 239 24.33 14.47 14.61
CA LYS A 239 25.51 14.15 15.41
C LYS A 239 26.13 12.82 14.98
N PHE A 240 27.46 12.79 14.94
CA PHE A 240 28.25 11.64 14.48
C PHE A 240 28.11 11.26 13.00
N ILE A 241 27.35 12.00 12.17
CA ILE A 241 27.41 11.85 10.71
C ILE A 241 28.80 12.29 10.23
N ASP A 242 29.45 11.44 9.42
CA ASP A 242 30.78 11.71 8.87
C ASP A 242 30.94 11.24 7.41
N ARG A 243 31.99 11.75 6.73
CA ARG A 243 32.25 11.47 5.31
C ARG A 243 32.42 9.98 5.01
N SER A 244 32.95 9.20 5.96
CA SER A 244 33.24 7.78 5.75
C SER A 244 31.98 6.94 5.65
N MET A 245 30.88 7.37 6.30
CA MET A 245 29.56 6.75 6.14
C MET A 245 29.08 6.88 4.70
N ILE A 246 29.16 8.09 4.13
CA ILE A 246 28.70 8.38 2.77
C ILE A 246 29.50 7.60 1.73
N VAL A 247 30.84 7.68 1.80
CA VAL A 247 31.72 7.00 0.84
C VAL A 247 31.51 5.49 0.86
N ARG A 248 31.29 4.89 2.04
CA ARG A 248 30.99 3.46 2.16
C ARG A 248 29.60 3.08 1.65
N ALA A 249 28.57 3.86 2.00
CA ALA A 249 27.20 3.62 1.52
C ALA A 249 27.12 3.71 -0.01
N VAL A 250 27.70 4.77 -0.59
CA VAL A 250 27.82 4.97 -2.04
C VAL A 250 28.64 3.84 -2.70
N ALA A 251 29.70 3.36 -2.06
CA ALA A 251 30.50 2.27 -2.59
C ALA A 251 29.76 0.93 -2.63
N ALA A 252 29.07 0.57 -1.54
CA ALA A 252 28.22 -0.61 -1.46
C ALA A 252 27.03 -0.51 -2.44
N ALA A 253 26.37 0.64 -2.52
CA ALA A 253 25.30 0.90 -3.47
C ALA A 253 25.70 0.60 -4.93
N GLY A 254 26.85 1.13 -5.38
CA GLY A 254 27.32 0.92 -6.75
C GLY A 254 27.83 -0.50 -7.06
N SER A 255 28.13 -1.32 -6.06
CA SER A 255 28.74 -2.65 -6.25
C SER A 255 27.83 -3.83 -5.85
N GLU A 256 26.88 -3.63 -4.96
CA GLU A 256 26.07 -4.68 -4.33
C GLU A 256 24.57 -4.54 -4.58
N HIS A 257 24.09 -3.37 -5.04
CA HIS A 257 22.67 -3.19 -5.37
C HIS A 257 22.25 -4.08 -6.54
N VAL A 258 21.07 -4.71 -6.43
CA VAL A 258 20.58 -5.69 -7.41
C VAL A 258 20.48 -5.12 -8.84
N ALA A 259 20.19 -3.82 -8.98
CA ALA A 259 20.06 -3.16 -10.28
C ALA A 259 21.40 -2.66 -10.85
N LYS A 260 22.51 -2.77 -10.09
CA LYS A 260 23.85 -2.30 -10.48
C LYS A 260 23.86 -0.87 -11.01
N VAL A 261 23.20 0.03 -10.29
CA VAL A 261 23.07 1.44 -10.67
C VAL A 261 24.46 2.07 -10.81
N PRO A 262 24.78 2.72 -11.95
CA PRO A 262 26.09 3.32 -12.16
C PRO A 262 26.45 4.35 -11.09
N LEU A 263 27.71 4.38 -10.67
CA LEU A 263 28.18 5.25 -9.60
C LEU A 263 27.91 6.73 -9.90
N HIS A 264 28.07 7.17 -11.15
CA HIS A 264 27.76 8.54 -11.57
C HIS A 264 26.28 8.90 -11.27
N THR A 265 25.33 8.00 -11.53
CA THR A 265 23.90 8.22 -11.27
C THR A 265 23.63 8.43 -9.77
N ILE A 266 24.28 7.63 -8.92
CA ILE A 266 24.21 7.74 -7.45
C ILE A 266 24.77 9.10 -7.00
N LEU A 267 25.94 9.51 -7.51
CA LEU A 267 26.54 10.81 -7.18
C LEU A 267 25.70 12.00 -7.66
N HIS A 268 25.08 11.92 -8.85
CA HIS A 268 24.14 12.94 -9.32
C HIS A 268 22.94 13.09 -8.39
N GLY A 269 22.41 11.99 -7.83
CA GLY A 269 21.36 12.04 -6.82
C GLY A 269 21.74 12.87 -5.59
N GLY A 270 22.91 12.58 -5.01
CA GLY A 270 23.40 13.32 -3.85
C GLY A 270 23.72 14.78 -4.15
N LEU A 271 24.25 15.09 -5.34
CA LEU A 271 24.50 16.47 -5.79
C LEU A 271 23.19 17.27 -5.89
N GLU A 272 22.15 16.69 -6.46
CA GLU A 272 20.87 17.37 -6.62
C GLU A 272 20.15 17.57 -5.28
N ALA A 273 20.20 16.61 -4.35
CA ALA A 273 19.70 16.82 -2.99
C ALA A 273 20.37 18.02 -2.29
N VAL A 274 21.70 18.09 -2.33
CA VAL A 274 22.45 19.25 -1.80
C VAL A 274 22.11 20.54 -2.54
N ARG A 275 21.83 20.50 -3.85
CA ARG A 275 21.34 21.66 -4.60
C ARG A 275 19.97 22.13 -4.09
N VAL A 276 19.04 21.21 -3.84
CA VAL A 276 17.70 21.53 -3.31
C VAL A 276 17.80 22.12 -1.89
N LEU A 277 18.73 21.65 -1.05
CA LEU A 277 19.03 22.29 0.25
C LEU A 277 19.39 23.77 0.06
N VAL A 278 20.36 24.06 -0.81
CA VAL A 278 20.86 25.44 -0.98
C VAL A 278 19.85 26.36 -1.69
N GLN A 279 18.96 25.79 -2.51
CA GLN A 279 17.89 26.53 -3.19
C GLN A 279 16.62 26.72 -2.34
N THR A 280 16.49 26.06 -1.19
CA THR A 280 15.30 26.20 -0.33
C THR A 280 15.47 27.41 0.60
N GLU A 281 14.92 28.56 0.20
CA GLU A 281 15.17 29.86 0.84
C GLU A 281 14.91 29.88 2.36
N ASP A 282 13.83 29.22 2.82
CA ASP A 282 13.47 29.16 4.25
C ASP A 282 14.54 28.53 5.15
N LEU A 283 15.44 27.69 4.59
CA LEU A 283 16.53 27.08 5.37
C LEU A 283 17.56 28.11 5.86
N LYS A 284 17.51 29.37 5.40
CA LYS A 284 18.27 30.48 6.00
C LYS A 284 17.96 30.70 7.49
N GLY A 285 16.81 30.24 7.98
CA GLY A 285 16.47 30.24 9.41
C GLY A 285 17.30 29.28 10.25
N ALA A 286 17.81 28.19 9.65
CA ALA A 286 18.72 27.23 10.30
C ALA A 286 20.20 27.52 9.96
N PHE A 287 20.47 27.92 8.72
CA PHE A 287 21.81 28.12 8.17
C PHE A 287 21.96 29.55 7.64
N ILE A 288 22.37 30.48 8.50
CA ILE A 288 22.37 31.93 8.21
C ILE A 288 23.15 32.33 6.94
N GLY A 289 24.20 31.59 6.57
CA GLY A 289 24.97 31.87 5.34
C GLY A 289 24.19 31.56 4.05
N LEU A 290 23.07 30.83 4.11
CA LEU A 290 22.11 30.73 3.00
C LEU A 290 21.34 32.05 2.75
N ALA A 291 21.48 33.09 3.58
CA ALA A 291 20.89 34.40 3.27
C ALA A 291 21.63 35.13 2.12
N ASP A 292 22.94 34.90 1.97
CA ASP A 292 23.81 35.58 1.01
C ASP A 292 23.70 34.96 -0.39
N ALA A 293 23.11 35.70 -1.33
CA ALA A 293 22.86 35.23 -2.69
C ALA A 293 24.14 34.91 -3.47
N ALA A 294 25.18 35.76 -3.37
CA ALA A 294 26.43 35.56 -4.08
C ALA A 294 27.16 34.30 -3.58
N LYS A 295 27.13 34.05 -2.27
CA LYS A 295 27.69 32.81 -1.69
C LYS A 295 26.90 31.57 -2.08
N ARG A 296 25.56 31.64 -2.13
CA ARG A 296 24.72 30.55 -2.66
C ARG A 296 25.07 30.25 -4.12
N GLU A 297 25.17 31.26 -4.96
CA GLU A 297 25.51 31.11 -6.39
C GLU A 297 26.91 30.51 -6.59
N GLN A 298 27.92 30.97 -5.84
CA GLN A 298 29.26 30.39 -5.85
C GLN A 298 29.25 28.91 -5.46
N PHE A 299 28.50 28.54 -4.43
CA PHE A 299 28.39 27.14 -4.00
C PHE A 299 27.62 26.28 -5.02
N VAL A 300 26.52 26.79 -5.58
CA VAL A 300 25.76 26.09 -6.65
C VAL A 300 26.63 25.90 -7.90
N ALA A 301 27.49 26.86 -8.25
CA ALA A 301 28.45 26.71 -9.35
C ALA A 301 29.48 25.58 -9.06
N ARG A 302 29.86 25.36 -7.80
CA ARG A 302 30.70 24.20 -7.42
C ARG A 302 29.96 22.87 -7.56
N LEU A 303 28.69 22.80 -7.17
CA LEU A 303 27.85 21.61 -7.40
C LEU A 303 27.72 21.33 -8.90
N GLN A 304 27.46 22.38 -9.70
CA GLN A 304 27.35 22.29 -11.16
C GLN A 304 28.64 21.79 -11.81
N TYR A 305 29.80 22.32 -11.39
CA TYR A 305 31.10 21.84 -11.88
C TYR A 305 31.27 20.33 -11.66
N TRP A 306 30.91 19.81 -10.48
CA TRP A 306 31.02 18.38 -10.19
C TRP A 306 29.98 17.54 -10.92
N HIS A 307 28.76 18.04 -11.04
CA HIS A 307 27.71 17.45 -11.88
C HIS A 307 28.20 17.25 -13.32
N ASP A 308 28.71 18.31 -13.95
CA ASP A 308 29.10 18.28 -15.36
C ASP A 308 30.38 17.46 -15.59
N LYS A 309 31.30 17.47 -14.63
CA LYS A 309 32.49 16.61 -14.65
C LYS A 309 32.14 15.13 -14.54
N ILE A 310 31.22 14.77 -13.64
CA ILE A 310 30.75 13.39 -13.46
C ILE A 310 29.98 12.91 -14.70
N ALA A 311 29.15 13.76 -15.30
CA ALA A 311 28.47 13.45 -16.56
C ALA A 311 29.45 13.26 -17.73
N LYS A 312 30.52 14.06 -17.80
CA LYS A 312 31.52 13.99 -18.88
C LYS A 312 32.41 12.74 -18.79
N ASP A 313 32.85 12.37 -17.59
CA ASP A 313 33.79 11.26 -17.35
C ASP A 313 33.07 10.01 -16.80
N ALA A 314 31.77 9.84 -17.08
CA ALA A 314 30.84 8.91 -16.43
C ALA A 314 31.29 7.44 -16.31
N GLU A 315 32.07 6.93 -17.28
CA GLU A 315 32.64 5.57 -17.28
C GLU A 315 33.86 5.41 -16.35
N ARG A 316 34.51 6.51 -15.98
CA ARG A 316 35.70 6.56 -15.11
C ARG A 316 35.37 6.98 -13.67
N VAL A 317 34.11 7.29 -13.38
CA VAL A 317 33.65 7.69 -12.05
C VAL A 317 33.78 6.50 -11.10
N ASP A 318 34.67 6.67 -10.12
CA ASP A 318 35.05 5.66 -9.13
C ASP A 318 34.92 6.22 -7.70
N TYR A 319 35.33 5.42 -6.71
CA TYR A 319 35.29 5.84 -5.31
C TYR A 319 36.26 6.98 -4.99
N SER A 320 37.39 7.11 -5.71
CA SER A 320 38.29 8.26 -5.54
C SER A 320 37.65 9.56 -6.05
N THR A 321 36.90 9.49 -7.14
CA THR A 321 36.10 10.61 -7.68
C THR A 321 35.03 11.06 -6.69
N ALA A 322 34.32 10.12 -6.06
CA ALA A 322 33.33 10.42 -5.02
C ALA A 322 33.97 11.12 -3.80
N ASP A 323 35.13 10.64 -3.33
CA ASP A 323 35.82 11.24 -2.18
C ASP A 323 36.37 12.64 -2.49
N MET A 324 37.02 12.82 -3.66
CA MET A 324 37.50 14.12 -4.14
C MET A 324 36.36 15.14 -4.29
N MET A 325 35.21 14.70 -4.80
CA MET A 325 34.01 15.53 -4.91
C MET A 325 33.52 15.98 -3.54
N LEU A 326 33.31 15.05 -2.60
CA LEU A 326 32.81 15.39 -1.26
C LEU A 326 33.77 16.33 -0.53
N ASN A 327 35.08 16.08 -0.58
CA ASN A 327 36.07 16.99 0.01
C ASN A 327 36.00 18.39 -0.62
N SER A 328 35.90 18.48 -1.96
CA SER A 328 35.79 19.76 -2.67
C SER A 328 34.49 20.51 -2.38
N ILE A 329 33.38 19.82 -2.12
CA ILE A 329 32.10 20.44 -1.77
C ILE A 329 32.16 20.96 -0.33
N LEU A 330 32.66 20.18 0.62
CA LEU A 330 32.79 20.62 2.02
C LEU A 330 33.79 21.79 2.17
N ASP A 331 34.86 21.82 1.37
CA ASP A 331 35.78 22.95 1.35
C ASP A 331 35.17 24.22 0.74
N GLU A 332 34.29 24.11 -0.27
CA GLU A 332 33.54 25.25 -0.79
C GLU A 332 32.48 25.73 0.22
N ASN A 333 31.76 24.80 0.85
CA ASN A 333 30.77 25.07 1.90
C ASN A 333 31.36 25.96 3.00
N ARG A 334 32.51 25.54 3.56
CA ARG A 334 33.23 26.27 4.62
C ARG A 334 33.75 27.65 4.20
N LYS A 335 33.95 27.89 2.90
CA LYS A 335 34.35 29.19 2.34
C LYS A 335 33.18 30.10 1.97
N THR A 336 31.99 29.53 1.79
CA THR A 336 30.81 30.22 1.24
C THR A 336 29.65 30.21 2.25
N ILE A 337 28.68 29.31 2.07
CA ILE A 337 27.39 29.29 2.75
C ILE A 337 27.44 28.83 4.21
N GLY A 338 28.53 28.19 4.66
CA GLY A 338 28.75 27.83 6.06
C GLY A 338 27.65 26.93 6.66
N VAL A 339 27.00 26.10 5.84
CA VAL A 339 26.07 25.07 6.30
C VAL A 339 26.85 24.05 7.14
N MET A 340 26.20 23.35 8.06
CA MET A 340 26.88 22.27 8.78
C MET A 340 27.29 21.16 7.81
N ASP A 341 28.57 20.76 7.83
CA ASP A 341 29.08 19.69 6.95
C ASP A 341 28.26 18.40 7.08
N GLN A 342 27.75 18.10 8.29
CA GLN A 342 26.87 16.96 8.53
C GLN A 342 25.53 17.06 7.80
N ALA A 343 24.96 18.26 7.62
CA ALA A 343 23.72 18.46 6.87
C ALA A 343 23.96 18.24 5.36
N ILE A 344 25.08 18.75 4.84
CA ILE A 344 25.52 18.49 3.46
C ILE A 344 25.71 16.99 3.21
N LEU A 345 26.36 16.28 4.15
CA LEU A 345 26.56 14.83 4.07
C LEU A 345 25.26 14.03 4.20
N HIS A 346 24.35 14.45 5.09
CA HIS A 346 23.03 13.83 5.28
C HIS A 346 22.19 13.91 4.01
N GLU A 347 21.98 15.12 3.45
CA GLU A 347 21.18 15.26 2.23
C GLU A 347 21.84 14.62 1.01
N PHE A 348 23.17 14.72 0.89
CA PHE A 348 23.90 14.00 -0.15
C PHE A 348 23.66 12.49 -0.04
N GLY A 349 23.75 11.92 1.17
CA GLY A 349 23.54 10.51 1.41
C GLY A 349 22.12 10.05 1.04
N ASN A 350 21.11 10.81 1.47
CA ASN A 350 19.71 10.54 1.15
C ASN A 350 19.45 10.58 -0.36
N GLY A 351 19.81 11.69 -1.03
CA GLY A 351 19.63 11.84 -2.48
C GLY A 351 20.42 10.82 -3.31
N ALA A 352 21.56 10.34 -2.80
CA ALA A 352 22.32 9.27 -3.43
C ALA A 352 21.59 7.92 -3.36
N MET A 353 20.96 7.58 -2.23
CA MET A 353 20.21 6.33 -2.08
C MET A 353 18.87 6.35 -2.83
N GLU A 354 18.22 7.52 -2.93
CA GLU A 354 16.96 7.71 -3.70
C GLU A 354 17.08 7.32 -5.19
N ARG A 355 18.31 7.25 -5.74
CA ARG A 355 18.59 6.81 -7.11
C ARG A 355 18.66 5.29 -7.29
N LEU A 356 18.58 4.52 -6.20
CA LEU A 356 18.66 3.05 -6.21
C LEU A 356 17.27 2.43 -6.37
N ASP A 357 16.48 2.47 -5.29
CA ASP A 357 15.09 2.06 -5.24
C ASP A 357 14.41 2.66 -3.98
N PRO A 358 13.08 2.52 -3.81
CA PRO A 358 12.37 3.03 -2.62
C PRO A 358 12.65 2.28 -1.31
N PHE A 359 13.53 1.27 -1.31
CA PHE A 359 13.74 0.36 -0.18
C PHE A 359 15.16 0.41 0.40
N SER A 360 16.09 1.04 -0.34
CA SER A 360 17.49 1.24 0.02
C SER A 360 17.69 2.61 0.65
N ALA A 361 18.40 2.66 1.78
CA ALA A 361 18.61 3.88 2.55
C ALA A 361 19.86 3.77 3.44
N ILE A 362 20.43 4.91 3.82
CA ILE A 362 21.27 4.99 5.01
C ILE A 362 20.34 5.06 6.21
N ILE A 363 20.66 4.31 7.26
CA ILE A 363 20.03 4.38 8.58
C ILE A 363 20.99 5.19 9.45
N TRP A 364 20.63 6.44 9.72
CA TRP A 364 21.49 7.42 10.36
C TRP A 364 21.67 7.16 11.87
N PRO A 365 22.66 7.79 12.54
CA PRO A 365 22.97 7.50 13.94
C PRO A 365 21.84 7.71 14.95
N ASP A 366 20.93 8.66 14.72
CA ASP A 366 19.76 8.85 15.56
C ASP A 366 18.64 7.82 15.28
N GLU A 367 18.60 7.27 14.06
CA GLU A 367 17.58 6.32 13.59
C GLU A 367 17.88 4.88 13.97
N LEU A 368 19.17 4.50 14.06
CA LEU A 368 19.62 3.12 14.25
C LEU A 368 18.97 2.43 15.46
N ALA A 369 18.80 3.16 16.57
CA ALA A 369 18.14 2.62 17.76
C ALA A 369 16.65 2.35 17.56
N ARG A 370 15.95 3.14 16.72
CA ARG A 370 14.54 2.90 16.33
C ARG A 370 14.45 1.72 15.36
N PHE A 371 15.34 1.66 14.38
CA PHE A 371 15.43 0.57 13.40
C PHE A 371 15.61 -0.81 14.08
N ASN A 372 16.51 -0.89 15.06
CA ASN A 372 16.77 -2.13 15.82
C ASN A 372 15.58 -2.54 16.71
N ARG A 373 14.76 -1.60 17.21
CA ARG A 373 13.52 -1.93 17.93
C ARG A 373 12.44 -2.47 16.98
N GLY A 374 12.24 -1.81 15.83
CA GLY A 374 11.22 -2.22 14.86
C GLY A 374 11.47 -3.60 14.24
N THR A 375 12.73 -3.96 14.03
CA THR A 375 13.11 -5.28 13.47
C THR A 375 12.96 -6.45 14.45
N GLN A 376 12.86 -6.19 15.76
CA GLN A 376 12.69 -7.23 16.80
C GLN A 376 11.23 -7.63 17.06
N GLY A 377 10.26 -7.07 16.33
CA GLY A 377 8.84 -7.47 16.36
C GLY A 377 8.07 -7.12 17.65
N ARG A 378 8.75 -6.69 18.72
CA ARG A 378 8.12 -6.35 20.02
C ARG A 378 7.71 -4.89 20.08
N LEU A 379 6.42 -4.62 19.84
CA LEU A 379 5.85 -3.29 20.01
C LEU A 379 5.42 -3.07 21.47
N ILE A 380 6.12 -2.19 22.19
CA ILE A 380 5.74 -1.75 23.54
C ILE A 380 5.23 -0.30 23.48
N GLY A 381 3.98 -0.08 23.86
CA GLY A 381 3.34 1.24 23.79
C GLY A 381 1.85 1.18 24.08
N VAL A 382 1.09 2.13 23.50
CA VAL A 382 -0.38 2.16 23.63
C VAL A 382 -1.12 1.33 22.57
N GLY A 383 -0.45 1.04 21.44
CA GLY A 383 -1.00 0.30 20.31
C GLY A 383 -1.92 1.14 19.44
N VAL A 384 -1.33 2.13 18.77
CA VAL A 384 -1.96 2.89 17.68
C VAL A 384 -0.98 2.95 16.52
N GLU A 385 -1.51 2.85 15.31
CA GLU A 385 -0.82 3.30 14.10
C GLU A 385 -1.14 4.78 13.88
N ILE A 386 -0.12 5.60 13.62
CA ILE A 386 -0.25 7.04 13.40
C ILE A 386 0.33 7.45 12.05
N GLN A 387 -0.31 8.44 11.43
CA GLN A 387 0.17 9.10 10.22
C GLN A 387 -0.06 10.60 10.31
N TYR A 388 0.51 11.34 9.36
CA TYR A 388 0.03 12.70 9.09
C TYR A 388 -1.29 12.67 8.31
N ASP A 389 -2.24 13.52 8.68
CA ASP A 389 -3.33 13.89 7.77
C ASP A 389 -2.84 14.87 6.69
N GLU A 390 -3.73 15.24 5.76
CA GLU A 390 -3.43 16.17 4.65
C GLU A 390 -3.00 17.56 5.15
N LEU A 391 -3.35 17.90 6.39
CA LEU A 391 -2.97 19.16 7.06
C LEU A 391 -1.74 18.98 7.96
N SER A 392 -1.08 17.81 7.94
CA SER A 392 0.05 17.40 8.80
C SER A 392 -0.23 17.40 10.32
N ASN A 393 -1.46 17.08 10.73
CA ASN A 393 -1.80 16.71 12.10
C ASN A 393 -1.51 15.23 12.33
N ILE A 394 -1.16 14.85 13.57
CA ILE A 394 -0.94 13.44 13.92
C ILE A 394 -2.27 12.74 14.13
N LYS A 395 -2.63 11.87 13.19
CA LYS A 395 -3.91 11.17 13.10
C LYS A 395 -3.73 9.68 13.38
N ILE A 396 -4.58 9.12 14.21
CA ILE A 396 -4.68 7.67 14.41
C ILE A 396 -5.26 7.04 13.14
N VAL A 397 -4.46 6.21 12.46
CA VAL A 397 -4.90 5.36 11.35
C VAL A 397 -5.83 4.30 11.89
N SER A 398 -5.34 3.53 12.86
CA SER A 398 -6.08 2.46 13.51
C SER A 398 -5.52 2.23 14.92
N PRO A 399 -6.36 2.17 15.97
CA PRO A 399 -6.00 1.50 17.20
C PRO A 399 -5.73 0.02 16.91
N ILE A 400 -4.65 -0.52 17.44
CA ILE A 400 -4.38 -1.96 17.33
C ILE A 400 -5.42 -2.70 18.17
N GLU A 401 -5.97 -3.76 17.61
CA GLU A 401 -6.98 -4.58 18.27
C GLU A 401 -6.42 -5.23 19.54
N GLY A 402 -7.23 -5.29 20.60
CA GLY A 402 -6.78 -5.80 21.90
C GLY A 402 -5.73 -4.94 22.61
N ALA A 403 -5.28 -3.81 22.03
CA ALA A 403 -4.29 -2.94 22.65
C ALA A 403 -4.87 -1.97 23.69
N PRO A 404 -4.04 -1.41 24.60
CA PRO A 404 -4.49 -0.45 25.61
C PRO A 404 -5.28 0.75 25.07
N ALA A 405 -4.87 1.29 23.91
CA ALA A 405 -5.55 2.39 23.23
C ALA A 405 -6.99 2.07 22.82
N GLN A 406 -7.23 0.87 22.28
CA GLN A 406 -8.56 0.44 21.88
C GLN A 406 -9.46 0.23 23.11
N ARG A 407 -8.95 -0.41 24.18
CA ARG A 407 -9.68 -0.56 25.45
C ARG A 407 -10.06 0.77 26.10
N LYS A 408 -9.29 1.84 25.86
CA LYS A 408 -9.61 3.21 26.31
C LYS A 408 -10.39 4.03 25.29
N GLY A 409 -10.97 3.39 24.27
CA GLY A 409 -11.99 3.97 23.38
C GLY A 409 -11.45 4.88 22.27
N LEU A 410 -10.15 4.81 21.95
CA LEU A 410 -9.59 5.47 20.77
C LEU A 410 -10.13 4.85 19.47
N ARG A 411 -10.22 5.65 18.41
CA ARG A 411 -10.82 5.27 17.11
C ARG A 411 -9.97 5.77 15.94
N THR A 412 -10.17 5.19 14.76
CA THR A 412 -9.64 5.74 13.50
C THR A 412 -10.11 7.18 13.30
N GLY A 413 -9.22 8.05 12.82
CA GLY A 413 -9.53 9.45 12.51
C GLY A 413 -9.37 10.41 13.70
N ASP A 414 -9.27 9.90 14.92
CA ASP A 414 -8.88 10.66 16.10
C ASP A 414 -7.53 11.36 15.87
N LEU A 415 -7.46 12.66 16.20
CA LEU A 415 -6.22 13.43 16.13
C LEU A 415 -5.58 13.53 17.50
N ILE A 416 -4.30 13.17 17.61
CA ILE A 416 -3.53 13.32 18.84
C ILE A 416 -3.08 14.78 18.91
N LYS A 417 -3.72 15.57 19.78
CA LYS A 417 -3.50 17.01 19.97
C LYS A 417 -2.39 17.31 20.97
N ARG A 418 -2.27 16.47 22.01
CA ARG A 418 -1.24 16.58 23.05
C ARG A 418 -0.79 15.20 23.53
N VAL A 419 0.47 15.09 23.94
CA VAL A 419 1.03 13.91 24.63
C VAL A 419 1.64 14.38 25.95
N ASN A 420 1.14 13.86 27.07
CA ASN A 420 1.47 14.31 28.43
C ASN A 420 1.35 15.85 28.58
N GLY A 421 0.24 16.42 28.07
CA GLY A 421 -0.02 17.86 28.07
C GLY A 421 0.77 18.70 27.06
N LYS A 422 1.84 18.16 26.46
CA LYS A 422 2.63 18.86 25.44
C LYS A 422 1.92 18.83 24.08
N PRO A 423 1.68 19.96 23.39
CA PRO A 423 1.09 19.97 22.05
C PRO A 423 1.89 19.15 21.04
N THR A 424 1.21 18.42 20.16
CA THR A 424 1.84 17.69 19.04
C THR A 424 2.17 18.59 17.85
N TYR A 425 1.75 19.86 17.87
CA TYR A 425 2.04 20.86 16.84
C TYR A 425 3.53 21.23 16.83
N GLY A 426 4.28 20.56 15.95
CA GLY A 426 5.74 20.63 15.86
C GLY A 426 6.38 19.24 15.78
N PHE A 427 5.73 18.22 16.34
CA PHE A 427 6.27 16.85 16.37
C PHE A 427 6.38 16.23 14.96
N THR A 428 7.57 15.72 14.67
CA THR A 428 7.78 14.58 13.75
C THR A 428 6.98 13.36 14.21
N LEU A 429 6.59 12.46 13.30
CA LEU A 429 5.95 11.19 13.69
C LEU A 429 6.85 10.39 14.65
N ASP A 430 8.16 10.40 14.41
CA ASP A 430 9.16 9.75 15.28
C ASP A 430 9.15 10.32 16.71
N GLN A 431 9.15 11.65 16.87
CA GLN A 431 9.01 12.26 18.21
C GLN A 431 7.68 11.89 18.87
N ALA A 432 6.58 11.80 18.11
CA ALA A 432 5.31 11.33 18.67
C ALA A 432 5.41 9.86 19.10
N VAL A 433 6.00 8.98 18.30
CA VAL A 433 6.28 7.58 18.68
C VAL A 433 7.14 7.52 19.95
N ASP A 434 8.25 8.26 20.03
CA ASP A 434 9.14 8.26 21.19
C ASP A 434 8.49 8.85 22.47
N ASN A 435 7.51 9.76 22.36
CA ASN A 435 6.75 10.26 23.52
C ASN A 435 5.56 9.34 23.90
N ILE A 436 4.94 8.67 22.93
CA ILE A 436 3.79 7.76 23.13
C ILE A 436 4.25 6.38 23.63
N THR A 437 5.36 5.87 23.09
CA THR A 437 6.01 4.62 23.55
C THR A 437 6.83 4.85 24.82
N GLY A 438 7.37 3.77 25.38
CA GLY A 438 8.05 3.76 26.69
C GLY A 438 7.94 2.40 27.36
N PRO A 439 8.55 2.20 28.54
CA PRO A 439 8.55 0.91 29.23
C PRO A 439 7.14 0.41 29.55
N ALA A 440 6.92 -0.91 29.47
CA ALA A 440 5.65 -1.53 29.83
C ALA A 440 5.28 -1.21 31.29
N GLY A 441 3.98 -1.04 31.56
CA GLY A 441 3.46 -0.64 32.87
C GLY A 441 3.52 0.87 33.17
N THR A 442 4.28 1.66 32.41
CA THR A 442 4.26 3.13 32.54
C THR A 442 3.05 3.75 31.86
N GLU A 443 2.64 4.95 32.26
CA GLU A 443 1.46 5.63 31.71
C GLU A 443 1.80 6.76 30.73
N VAL A 444 0.85 7.09 29.87
CA VAL A 444 0.83 8.27 29.00
C VAL A 444 -0.58 8.84 28.93
N THR A 445 -0.71 10.16 28.92
CA THR A 445 -1.97 10.85 28.67
C THR A 445 -1.97 11.41 27.26
N LEU A 446 -2.98 11.04 26.45
CA LEU A 446 -3.19 11.60 25.11
C LEU A 446 -4.42 12.52 25.14
N THR A 447 -4.27 13.78 24.72
CA THR A 447 -5.44 14.62 24.41
C THR A 447 -5.83 14.36 22.97
N ILE A 448 -7.07 13.97 22.75
CA ILE A 448 -7.61 13.53 21.46
C ILE A 448 -8.69 14.49 20.98
N GLU A 449 -8.58 15.01 19.76
CA GLU A 449 -9.69 15.62 19.02
C GLU A 449 -10.37 14.54 18.18
N ARG A 450 -11.63 14.22 18.47
CA ARG A 450 -12.46 13.36 17.63
C ARG A 450 -13.35 14.23 16.76
N ARG A 451 -13.08 14.24 15.44
CA ARG A 451 -13.87 14.97 14.44
C ARG A 451 -15.18 14.25 14.09
N PRO A 452 -16.17 14.95 13.51
CA PRO A 452 -17.36 14.34 12.94
C PRO A 452 -17.01 13.22 11.95
N ASN A 453 -17.76 12.13 11.99
CA ASN A 453 -17.68 11.09 10.98
C ASN A 453 -18.37 11.61 9.69
N PRO A 454 -17.65 11.76 8.57
CA PRO A 454 -18.25 12.26 7.32
C PRO A 454 -19.24 11.28 6.67
N LEU A 455 -19.29 10.03 7.15
CA LEU A 455 -20.28 9.02 6.73
C LEU A 455 -21.56 9.04 7.58
N VAL A 456 -21.59 9.84 8.65
CA VAL A 456 -22.80 10.09 9.45
C VAL A 456 -23.41 11.43 8.99
N PRO A 457 -24.73 11.51 8.75
CA PRO A 457 -25.37 12.75 8.31
C PRO A 457 -25.03 13.95 9.21
N ALA A 458 -24.74 15.10 8.60
CA ALA A 458 -24.30 16.31 9.30
C ALA A 458 -25.36 16.95 10.23
N ASN A 459 -26.60 16.45 10.16
CA ASN A 459 -27.73 16.82 11.02
C ASN A 459 -27.91 15.89 12.24
N ASP A 460 -27.05 14.87 12.42
CA ASP A 460 -26.96 14.13 13.67
C ASP A 460 -26.34 15.03 14.76
N ALA A 461 -27.08 15.25 15.85
CA ALA A 461 -26.70 16.18 16.92
C ALA A 461 -25.43 15.75 17.68
N ASP A 462 -25.12 14.45 17.66
CA ASP A 462 -23.95 13.84 18.31
C ASP A 462 -22.70 13.85 17.40
N ASN A 463 -22.85 14.19 16.11
CA ASN A 463 -21.76 14.18 15.12
C ASN A 463 -20.97 15.51 15.10
N LYS A 464 -20.42 15.90 16.26
CA LYS A 464 -19.64 17.15 16.46
C LYS A 464 -18.20 16.86 16.82
N SER A 465 -17.30 17.82 16.58
CA SER A 465 -15.91 17.71 17.03
C SER A 465 -15.82 17.94 18.55
N PHE A 466 -15.03 17.14 19.27
CA PHE A 466 -14.76 17.34 20.69
C PHE A 466 -13.35 16.89 21.09
N GLU A 467 -12.75 17.55 22.09
CA GLU A 467 -11.49 17.14 22.72
C GLU A 467 -11.73 16.38 24.03
N PHE A 468 -10.95 15.33 24.29
CA PHE A 468 -10.97 14.58 25.55
C PHE A 468 -9.59 13.98 25.88
N ASP A 469 -9.28 13.86 27.17
CA ASP A 469 -8.03 13.25 27.66
C ASP A 469 -8.20 11.76 27.91
N VAL A 470 -7.20 10.97 27.48
CA VAL A 470 -7.18 9.51 27.61
C VAL A 470 -5.88 9.08 28.27
N LYS A 471 -5.98 8.58 29.50
CA LYS A 471 -4.84 8.00 30.24
C LYS A 471 -4.70 6.52 29.92
N ILE A 472 -3.53 6.13 29.42
CA ILE A 472 -3.27 4.78 28.88
C ILE A 472 -2.00 4.21 29.49
N THR A 473 -2.10 3.01 30.07
CA THR A 473 -0.94 2.23 30.50
C THR A 473 -0.32 1.53 29.30
N ARG A 474 0.99 1.71 29.09
CA ARG A 474 1.75 1.06 28.03
C ARG A 474 1.86 -0.44 28.29
N ALA A 475 1.70 -1.25 27.25
CA ALA A 475 1.85 -2.70 27.30
C ALA A 475 2.65 -3.20 26.11
N GLU A 476 3.15 -4.43 26.20
CA GLU A 476 3.53 -5.21 25.03
C GLU A 476 2.25 -5.60 24.26
N ILE A 477 2.27 -5.46 22.94
CA ILE A 477 1.09 -5.61 22.10
C ILE A 477 1.27 -6.82 21.18
N PRO A 478 0.56 -7.93 21.40
CA PRO A 478 0.66 -9.11 20.53
C PRO A 478 0.02 -8.81 19.17
N LEU A 479 0.82 -8.85 18.10
CA LEU A 479 0.34 -8.67 16.73
C LEU A 479 -0.13 -10.01 16.15
N ARG A 480 -1.33 -10.44 16.57
CA ARG A 480 -2.01 -11.59 15.94
C ARG A 480 -2.42 -11.24 14.52
N SER A 481 -1.99 -12.07 13.59
CA SER A 481 -2.07 -11.85 12.15
C SER A 481 -3.13 -12.70 11.45
N VAL A 482 -3.78 -13.63 12.16
CA VAL A 482 -4.76 -14.60 11.63
C VAL A 482 -6.15 -14.29 12.18
N LYS A 483 -7.15 -14.16 11.29
CA LYS A 483 -8.55 -13.85 11.65
C LYS A 483 -9.55 -14.71 10.90
N GLY A 484 -10.67 -15.08 11.54
CA GLY A 484 -11.76 -15.87 10.96
C GLY A 484 -12.91 -15.05 10.38
N TRP A 485 -14.10 -15.64 10.23
CA TRP A 485 -15.27 -14.98 9.62
C TRP A 485 -15.99 -14.02 10.57
N THR A 486 -16.55 -14.52 11.68
CA THR A 486 -17.12 -13.70 12.77
C THR A 486 -16.33 -13.92 14.07
N ARG A 487 -16.38 -12.97 15.00
CA ARG A 487 -15.77 -13.07 16.33
C ARG A 487 -16.84 -12.88 17.38
N ASP A 488 -17.14 -13.92 18.15
CA ASP A 488 -18.26 -13.91 19.09
C ASP A 488 -17.77 -13.87 20.56
N GLY A 489 -16.48 -14.13 20.80
CA GLY A 489 -15.86 -14.14 22.13
C GLY A 489 -14.88 -12.97 22.38
N ALA A 490 -14.53 -12.82 23.65
CA ALA A 490 -13.67 -11.74 24.14
C ALA A 490 -12.19 -11.93 23.76
N ARG A 491 -11.71 -13.17 23.60
CA ARG A 491 -10.30 -13.46 23.25
C ARG A 491 -10.05 -13.24 21.77
N GLU A 492 -8.82 -12.91 21.41
CA GLU A 492 -8.44 -12.63 20.01
C GLU A 492 -8.44 -13.87 19.11
N ASP A 493 -8.52 -15.08 19.68
CA ASP A 493 -8.62 -16.36 18.98
C ASP A 493 -10.04 -16.96 18.98
N ASP A 494 -11.03 -16.23 19.53
CA ASP A 494 -12.46 -16.63 19.58
C ASP A 494 -13.20 -16.36 18.25
N TRP A 495 -12.60 -16.78 17.13
CA TRP A 495 -13.23 -16.69 15.81
C TRP A 495 -14.11 -17.91 15.52
N ASN A 496 -15.29 -17.64 14.95
CA ASN A 496 -15.96 -18.57 14.06
C ASN A 496 -15.27 -18.50 12.69
N TRP A 497 -14.71 -19.62 12.24
CA TRP A 497 -13.90 -19.69 11.02
C TRP A 497 -14.72 -19.91 9.74
N TYR A 498 -16.04 -20.10 9.82
CA TYR A 498 -16.86 -20.47 8.67
C TYR A 498 -17.63 -19.28 8.09
N ILE A 499 -17.41 -19.00 6.80
CA ILE A 499 -18.22 -18.08 5.99
C ILE A 499 -19.52 -18.74 5.49
N ASP A 500 -19.49 -20.06 5.33
CA ASP A 500 -20.68 -20.89 5.11
C ASP A 500 -20.50 -22.18 5.92
N LYS A 501 -21.12 -22.21 7.11
CA LYS A 501 -20.99 -23.33 8.05
C LYS A 501 -21.61 -24.61 7.53
N ASP A 502 -22.74 -24.51 6.82
CA ASP A 502 -23.49 -25.66 6.34
C ASP A 502 -22.79 -26.35 5.16
N ALA A 503 -22.14 -25.58 4.27
CA ALA A 503 -21.23 -26.14 3.26
C ALA A 503 -19.83 -26.43 3.82
N ARG A 504 -19.55 -26.11 5.09
CA ARG A 504 -18.24 -26.25 5.75
C ARG A 504 -17.13 -25.52 5.01
N LEU A 505 -17.40 -24.29 4.57
CA LEU A 505 -16.45 -23.41 3.90
C LEU A 505 -15.82 -22.45 4.92
N GLY A 506 -14.51 -22.58 5.07
CA GLY A 506 -13.70 -21.74 5.95
C GLY A 506 -13.34 -20.40 5.31
N TYR A 507 -13.06 -19.42 6.16
CA TYR A 507 -12.49 -18.13 5.81
C TYR A 507 -11.36 -17.81 6.80
N VAL A 508 -10.18 -17.53 6.26
CA VAL A 508 -9.03 -17.03 7.02
C VAL A 508 -8.52 -15.78 6.33
N ARG A 509 -8.44 -14.68 7.07
CA ARG A 509 -7.76 -13.45 6.65
C ARG A 509 -6.40 -13.36 7.34
N LEU A 510 -5.34 -13.16 6.55
CA LEU A 510 -4.01 -12.85 7.06
C LEU A 510 -3.77 -11.35 6.92
N THR A 511 -3.51 -10.65 8.02
CA THR A 511 -3.23 -9.20 8.03
C THR A 511 -1.74 -8.85 7.96
N GLY A 512 -0.87 -9.86 8.09
CA GLY A 512 0.58 -9.74 8.03
C GLY A 512 1.24 -11.11 8.17
N PHE A 513 2.57 -11.15 8.09
CA PHE A 513 3.37 -12.34 8.39
C PHE A 513 4.30 -12.05 9.57
N THR A 514 3.85 -12.42 10.77
CA THR A 514 4.50 -12.24 12.07
C THR A 514 5.00 -13.59 12.61
N GLU A 515 5.88 -13.60 13.61
CA GLU A 515 6.49 -14.82 14.19
C GLU A 515 5.46 -15.89 14.63
N SER A 516 4.23 -15.49 14.96
CA SER A 516 3.15 -16.42 15.33
C SER A 516 2.23 -16.87 14.18
N THR A 517 2.33 -16.29 12.98
CA THR A 517 1.34 -16.50 11.89
C THR A 517 1.10 -17.98 11.60
N THR A 518 2.16 -18.76 11.42
CA THR A 518 2.04 -20.19 11.08
C THR A 518 1.37 -20.99 12.18
N ARG A 519 1.74 -20.74 13.45
CA ARG A 519 1.14 -21.43 14.61
C ARG A 519 -0.34 -21.07 14.75
N ASP A 520 -0.66 -19.78 14.72
CA ASP A 520 -2.02 -19.28 14.88
C ASP A 520 -2.92 -19.74 13.70
N LEU A 521 -2.35 -19.94 12.50
CA LEU A 521 -3.00 -20.57 11.36
C LEU A 521 -3.21 -22.07 11.59
N ASP A 522 -2.18 -22.83 11.99
CA ASP A 522 -2.28 -24.27 12.24
C ASP A 522 -3.34 -24.59 13.33
N GLU A 523 -3.49 -23.73 14.34
CA GLU A 523 -4.56 -23.79 15.35
C GLU A 523 -5.97 -23.59 14.74
N ALA A 524 -6.13 -22.63 13.82
CA ALA A 524 -7.39 -22.41 13.09
C ALA A 524 -7.70 -23.58 12.14
N LEU A 525 -6.70 -24.09 11.43
CA LEU A 525 -6.81 -25.23 10.53
C LEU A 525 -7.18 -26.51 11.27
N ASN A 526 -6.66 -26.75 12.47
CA ASN A 526 -7.09 -27.87 13.32
C ASN A 526 -8.61 -27.83 13.56
N LYS A 527 -9.12 -26.72 14.11
CA LYS A 527 -10.55 -26.52 14.40
C LYS A 527 -11.44 -26.72 13.16
N MET A 528 -10.98 -26.27 11.99
CA MET A 528 -11.73 -26.40 10.73
C MET A 528 -11.67 -27.80 10.13
N LEU A 529 -10.50 -28.44 10.08
CA LEU A 529 -10.31 -29.76 9.48
C LEU A 529 -11.04 -30.84 10.30
N ASP A 530 -11.02 -30.75 11.63
CA ASP A 530 -11.79 -31.63 12.51
C ASP A 530 -13.31 -31.47 12.29
N GLY A 531 -13.75 -30.27 11.89
CA GLY A 531 -15.12 -29.99 11.46
C GLY A 531 -15.47 -30.45 10.03
N GLY A 532 -14.52 -31.01 9.28
CA GLY A 532 -14.72 -31.50 7.92
C GLY A 532 -14.71 -30.39 6.84
N LEU A 533 -13.79 -29.44 6.93
CA LEU A 533 -13.56 -28.35 5.97
C LEU A 533 -13.61 -28.81 4.49
N ASN A 534 -14.61 -28.31 3.76
CA ASN A 534 -14.82 -28.61 2.34
C ASN A 534 -14.10 -27.62 1.39
N GLY A 535 -13.71 -26.45 1.88
CA GLY A 535 -13.01 -25.43 1.09
C GLY A 535 -12.62 -24.22 1.94
N LEU A 536 -11.63 -23.43 1.49
CA LEU A 536 -11.07 -22.30 2.25
C LEU A 536 -10.93 -21.03 1.41
N ILE A 537 -11.47 -19.91 1.87
CA ILE A 537 -11.08 -18.58 1.39
C ILE A 537 -9.86 -18.13 2.20
N LEU A 538 -8.74 -17.83 1.52
CA LEU A 538 -7.55 -17.22 2.10
C LEU A 538 -7.47 -15.75 1.66
N ASP A 539 -7.85 -14.83 2.54
CA ASP A 539 -7.88 -13.39 2.24
C ASP A 539 -6.52 -12.74 2.58
N LEU A 540 -5.79 -12.35 1.53
CA LEU A 540 -4.49 -11.65 1.59
C LEU A 540 -4.61 -10.18 1.14
N ARG A 541 -5.83 -9.67 0.94
CA ARG A 541 -6.06 -8.26 0.58
C ARG A 541 -5.59 -7.34 1.70
N PHE A 542 -4.95 -6.23 1.34
CA PHE A 542 -4.37 -5.27 2.29
C PHE A 542 -3.28 -5.83 3.22
N ASN A 543 -2.68 -6.98 2.88
CA ASN A 543 -1.58 -7.58 3.63
C ASN A 543 -0.22 -7.17 3.02
N PRO A 544 0.57 -6.29 3.68
CA PRO A 544 1.84 -5.77 3.16
C PRO A 544 3.00 -6.79 3.20
N GLY A 545 2.73 -8.01 3.67
CA GLY A 545 3.69 -9.08 3.83
C GLY A 545 4.24 -9.17 5.25
N GLY A 546 5.54 -9.46 5.38
CA GLY A 546 6.22 -9.66 6.65
C GLY A 546 7.37 -10.65 6.50
N LEU A 547 7.53 -11.54 7.47
CA LEU A 547 8.64 -12.48 7.53
C LEU A 547 8.56 -13.57 6.43
N LEU A 548 9.71 -13.89 5.83
CA LEU A 548 9.83 -14.79 4.68
C LEU A 548 9.60 -16.26 5.05
N ASP A 549 10.14 -16.70 6.19
CA ASP A 549 9.95 -18.04 6.76
C ASP A 549 8.46 -18.35 6.97
N GLN A 550 7.71 -17.40 7.54
CA GLN A 550 6.27 -17.52 7.73
C GLN A 550 5.51 -17.61 6.40
N ALA A 551 5.96 -16.91 5.36
CA ALA A 551 5.39 -17.06 4.02
C ALA A 551 5.60 -18.47 3.45
N VAL A 552 6.80 -19.02 3.64
CA VAL A 552 7.16 -20.38 3.20
C VAL A 552 6.36 -21.43 3.95
N ASP A 553 6.23 -21.32 5.27
CA ASP A 553 5.48 -22.27 6.09
C ASP A 553 3.97 -22.22 5.81
N VAL A 554 3.37 -21.03 5.67
CA VAL A 554 1.97 -20.88 5.26
C VAL A 554 1.71 -21.53 3.91
N ALA A 555 2.56 -21.29 2.90
CA ALA A 555 2.44 -21.94 1.60
C ALA A 555 2.61 -23.47 1.67
N SER A 556 3.47 -23.96 2.58
CA SER A 556 3.71 -25.39 2.81
C SER A 556 2.48 -26.15 3.34
N ARG A 557 1.49 -25.45 3.93
CA ARG A 557 0.21 -26.08 4.32
C ARG A 557 -0.68 -26.46 3.14
N PHE A 558 -0.39 -25.94 1.95
CA PHE A 558 -1.04 -26.30 0.69
C PHE A 558 -0.13 -27.15 -0.20
N VAL A 559 1.14 -26.77 -0.34
CA VAL A 559 2.09 -27.36 -1.30
C VAL A 559 2.81 -28.58 -0.70
N PRO A 560 2.62 -29.82 -1.21
CA PRO A 560 3.25 -31.01 -0.63
C PRO A 560 4.78 -31.06 -0.73
N SER A 561 5.35 -30.53 -1.81
CA SER A 561 6.79 -30.58 -2.08
C SER A 561 7.18 -29.65 -3.23
N GLY A 562 8.41 -29.13 -3.20
CA GLY A 562 8.97 -28.27 -4.25
C GLY A 562 9.51 -26.95 -3.69
N VAL A 563 9.92 -26.05 -4.59
CA VAL A 563 10.36 -24.70 -4.24
C VAL A 563 9.13 -23.81 -4.01
N ILE A 564 9.11 -23.01 -2.95
CA ILE A 564 8.09 -21.98 -2.73
C ILE A 564 8.55 -20.65 -3.31
N VAL A 565 9.81 -20.30 -3.12
CA VAL A 565 10.42 -19.06 -3.62
C VAL A 565 11.93 -19.25 -3.78
N SER A 566 12.51 -18.63 -4.81
CA SER A 566 13.97 -18.50 -4.95
C SER A 566 14.37 -17.02 -4.85
N THR A 567 15.63 -16.74 -4.53
CA THR A 567 16.20 -15.41 -4.69
C THR A 567 17.27 -15.40 -5.78
N GLU A 568 17.30 -14.36 -6.61
CA GLU A 568 18.35 -14.09 -7.59
C GLU A 568 19.12 -12.80 -7.26
N ASP A 569 20.41 -12.75 -7.59
CA ASP A 569 21.21 -11.52 -7.53
C ASP A 569 21.14 -10.69 -8.83
N GLY A 570 21.79 -9.52 -8.82
CA GLY A 570 21.95 -8.68 -10.01
C GLY A 570 22.78 -9.30 -11.16
N ALA A 571 23.28 -10.53 -11.00
CA ALA A 571 23.91 -11.33 -12.05
C ALA A 571 23.03 -12.51 -12.50
N LYS A 572 21.75 -12.55 -12.09
CA LYS A 572 20.77 -13.60 -12.40
C LYS A 572 21.18 -14.99 -11.90
N ARG A 573 22.03 -15.05 -10.86
CA ARG A 573 22.40 -16.28 -10.18
C ARG A 573 21.43 -16.54 -9.05
N ILE A 574 20.91 -17.76 -8.95
CA ILE A 574 20.10 -18.18 -7.82
C ILE A 574 20.99 -18.25 -6.57
N ILE A 575 20.67 -17.45 -5.56
CA ILE A 575 21.43 -17.36 -4.30
C ILE A 575 20.84 -18.28 -3.23
N ARG A 576 19.50 -18.35 -3.14
CA ARG A 576 18.77 -19.13 -2.15
C ARG A 576 17.51 -19.75 -2.77
N GLN A 577 17.12 -20.92 -2.28
CA GLN A 577 15.82 -21.53 -2.59
C GLN A 577 15.16 -21.99 -1.31
N GLU A 578 13.97 -21.48 -1.04
CA GLU A 578 13.10 -21.98 0.03
C GLU A 578 12.15 -23.03 -0.53
N ARG A 579 11.93 -24.10 0.24
CA ARG A 579 11.19 -25.29 -0.18
C ARG A 579 10.07 -25.58 0.80
N ALA A 580 9.05 -26.30 0.33
CA ALA A 580 7.93 -26.67 1.18
C ALA A 580 8.43 -27.48 2.39
N THR A 581 8.08 -27.05 3.60
CA THR A 581 8.54 -27.62 4.88
C THR A 581 7.72 -28.85 5.31
N GLY A 582 6.69 -29.20 4.52
CA GLY A 582 5.77 -30.31 4.79
C GLY A 582 4.48 -29.84 5.48
N GLY A 583 3.67 -30.81 5.92
CA GLY A 583 2.40 -30.51 6.58
C GLY A 583 1.31 -29.98 5.64
N ALA A 584 1.32 -30.38 4.36
CA ALA A 584 0.41 -29.92 3.31
C ALA A 584 -1.05 -30.43 3.44
N ARG A 585 -1.67 -30.16 4.58
CA ARG A 585 -3.01 -30.61 4.99
C ARG A 585 -4.14 -30.08 4.11
N LEU A 586 -3.91 -28.98 3.38
CA LEU A 586 -4.87 -28.34 2.47
C LEU A 586 -4.63 -28.71 0.99
N SER A 587 -3.68 -29.58 0.68
CA SER A 587 -3.32 -29.93 -0.70
C SER A 587 -4.49 -30.41 -1.58
N ASN A 588 -5.47 -31.09 -0.98
CA ASN A 588 -6.69 -31.57 -1.65
C ASN A 588 -7.92 -30.67 -1.42
N THR A 589 -7.81 -29.65 -0.57
CA THR A 589 -8.90 -28.73 -0.21
C THR A 589 -9.02 -27.61 -1.25
N PRO A 590 -10.18 -27.43 -1.92
CA PRO A 590 -10.42 -26.28 -2.78
C PRO A 590 -10.19 -24.96 -2.03
N CYS A 591 -9.40 -24.07 -2.60
CA CYS A 591 -9.08 -22.77 -2.01
C CYS A 591 -9.27 -21.63 -3.00
N VAL A 592 -9.81 -20.51 -2.53
CA VAL A 592 -9.79 -19.24 -3.27
C VAL A 592 -8.94 -18.25 -2.49
N VAL A 593 -7.94 -17.68 -3.15
CA VAL A 593 -7.02 -16.70 -2.55
C VAL A 593 -7.43 -15.31 -3.02
N LEU A 594 -7.79 -14.42 -2.09
CA LEU A 594 -8.12 -13.03 -2.41
C LEU A 594 -6.87 -12.15 -2.35
N VAL A 595 -6.63 -11.38 -3.41
CA VAL A 595 -5.49 -10.45 -3.54
C VAL A 595 -5.95 -9.09 -4.08
N ASN A 596 -5.21 -8.03 -3.75
CA ASN A 596 -5.43 -6.69 -4.29
C ASN A 596 -4.13 -5.89 -4.40
N GLN A 597 -4.22 -4.64 -4.85
CA GLN A 597 -3.09 -3.71 -5.06
C GLN A 597 -2.18 -3.53 -3.82
N ASP A 598 -2.71 -3.80 -2.61
CA ASP A 598 -2.00 -3.67 -1.32
C ASP A 598 -1.46 -5.01 -0.77
N SER A 599 -1.74 -6.14 -1.44
CA SER A 599 -1.09 -7.42 -1.17
C SER A 599 0.37 -7.35 -1.64
N ALA A 600 1.34 -7.42 -0.71
CA ALA A 600 2.76 -7.22 -1.03
C ALA A 600 3.71 -8.29 -0.45
N SER A 601 4.87 -8.47 -1.09
CA SER A 601 6.01 -9.25 -0.57
C SER A 601 5.65 -10.68 -0.17
N ALA A 602 5.64 -11.03 1.13
CA ALA A 602 5.24 -12.37 1.60
C ALA A 602 3.85 -12.80 1.09
N SER A 603 2.89 -11.88 0.97
CA SER A 603 1.57 -12.14 0.37
C SER A 603 1.65 -12.55 -1.10
N GLU A 604 2.60 -11.98 -1.84
CA GLU A 604 2.86 -12.27 -3.25
C GLU A 604 3.62 -13.58 -3.43
N ILE A 605 4.50 -13.93 -2.48
CA ILE A 605 5.16 -15.24 -2.41
C ILE A 605 4.12 -16.35 -2.19
N VAL A 606 3.24 -16.21 -1.19
CA VAL A 606 2.18 -17.20 -0.93
C VAL A 606 1.24 -17.29 -2.13
N SER A 607 0.60 -16.20 -2.53
CA SER A 607 -0.38 -16.23 -3.64
C SER A 607 0.23 -16.70 -4.95
N GLY A 608 1.43 -16.23 -5.32
CA GLY A 608 2.13 -16.64 -6.53
C GLY A 608 2.58 -18.11 -6.51
N ALA A 609 3.07 -18.62 -5.38
CA ALA A 609 3.41 -20.04 -5.27
C ALA A 609 2.16 -20.93 -5.38
N LEU A 610 1.06 -20.56 -4.72
CA LEU A 610 -0.20 -21.29 -4.81
C LEU A 610 -0.76 -21.27 -6.24
N GLN A 611 -0.70 -20.14 -6.94
CA GLN A 611 -1.09 -20.02 -8.35
C GLN A 611 -0.25 -20.93 -9.26
N ASP A 612 1.09 -20.89 -9.11
CA ASP A 612 2.00 -21.70 -9.93
C ASP A 612 1.77 -23.21 -9.73
N TYR A 613 1.52 -23.66 -8.50
CA TYR A 613 1.21 -25.07 -8.22
C TYR A 613 -0.20 -25.48 -8.63
N ALA A 614 -1.18 -24.57 -8.57
CA ALA A 614 -2.53 -24.82 -9.08
C ALA A 614 -2.55 -24.98 -10.61
N ARG A 615 -1.79 -24.14 -11.34
CA ARG A 615 -1.64 -24.25 -12.80
C ARG A 615 -0.92 -25.53 -13.24
N GLN A 616 -0.09 -26.12 -12.38
CA GLN A 616 0.49 -27.46 -12.56
C GLN A 616 -0.50 -28.60 -12.23
N GLY A 617 -1.72 -28.30 -11.77
CA GLY A 617 -2.71 -29.28 -11.32
C GLY A 617 -2.35 -29.97 -9.99
N ARG A 618 -1.39 -29.44 -9.24
CA ARG A 618 -0.84 -30.07 -8.02
C ARG A 618 -1.59 -29.74 -6.74
N ILE A 619 -2.35 -28.64 -6.74
CA ILE A 619 -3.27 -28.21 -5.68
C ILE A 619 -4.51 -27.57 -6.32
N LYS A 620 -5.60 -27.40 -5.57
CA LYS A 620 -6.85 -26.80 -6.06
C LYS A 620 -7.00 -25.35 -5.59
N CYS A 621 -6.27 -24.41 -6.20
CA CYS A 621 -6.38 -22.98 -5.87
C CYS A 621 -6.80 -22.13 -7.08
N VAL A 622 -7.52 -21.04 -6.81
CA VAL A 622 -7.84 -19.97 -7.76
C VAL A 622 -7.56 -18.62 -7.08
N LEU A 623 -6.88 -17.69 -7.75
CA LEU A 623 -6.73 -16.32 -7.24
C LEU A 623 -7.83 -15.42 -7.80
N VAL A 624 -8.44 -14.60 -6.94
CA VAL A 624 -9.51 -13.66 -7.28
C VAL A 624 -9.20 -12.27 -6.72
N GLY A 625 -9.57 -11.22 -7.45
CA GLY A 625 -9.51 -9.84 -6.95
C GLY A 625 -8.83 -8.89 -7.93
N GLU A 626 -7.78 -8.22 -7.50
CA GLU A 626 -6.95 -7.33 -8.33
C GLU A 626 -5.47 -7.70 -8.21
N ARG A 627 -4.65 -7.32 -9.20
CA ARG A 627 -3.21 -7.57 -9.19
C ARG A 627 -2.53 -7.00 -7.94
N SER A 628 -1.56 -7.74 -7.42
CA SER A 628 -0.75 -7.39 -6.25
C SER A 628 0.26 -6.24 -6.46
N TYR A 629 0.88 -5.79 -5.37
CA TYR A 629 1.72 -4.59 -5.31
C TYR A 629 2.97 -4.64 -6.22
N GLY A 630 3.72 -5.75 -6.21
CA GLY A 630 4.98 -5.93 -6.94
C GLY A 630 6.25 -5.76 -6.09
N LYS A 631 6.22 -6.01 -4.78
CA LYS A 631 7.38 -5.88 -3.89
C LYS A 631 8.19 -7.18 -3.85
N GLY A 632 8.90 -7.43 -4.95
CA GLY A 632 9.76 -8.60 -5.12
C GLY A 632 11.21 -8.44 -4.68
N SER A 633 11.56 -7.51 -3.79
CA SER A 633 12.95 -7.20 -3.42
C SER A 633 13.32 -7.67 -2.01
N VAL A 634 14.56 -8.14 -1.85
CA VAL A 634 15.20 -8.51 -0.57
C VAL A 634 16.15 -7.38 -0.17
N GLN A 635 16.05 -6.88 1.06
CA GLN A 635 16.99 -5.89 1.59
C GLN A 635 17.91 -6.50 2.65
N ASP A 636 19.22 -6.42 2.42
CA ASP A 636 20.24 -6.70 3.43
C ASP A 636 20.49 -5.44 4.26
N VAL A 637 20.72 -5.60 5.56
CA VAL A 637 21.11 -4.52 6.48
C VAL A 637 22.56 -4.74 6.89
N ARG A 638 23.41 -3.72 6.71
CA ARG A 638 24.85 -3.79 6.97
C ARG A 638 25.29 -2.63 7.85
N MET A 639 26.05 -2.91 8.89
CA MET A 639 26.63 -1.85 9.74
C MET A 639 27.69 -1.06 8.97
N LEU A 640 27.63 0.26 9.04
CA LEU A 640 28.68 1.15 8.58
C LEU A 640 29.80 1.26 9.65
N LEU A 641 30.97 1.72 9.23
CA LEU A 641 32.16 1.74 10.09
C LEU A 641 31.91 2.52 11.40
N GLY A 642 32.39 1.96 12.52
CA GLY A 642 32.15 2.52 13.85
C GLY A 642 30.82 2.13 14.48
N ASN A 643 30.01 1.28 13.82
CA ASN A 643 28.75 0.71 14.33
C ASN A 643 27.71 1.74 14.80
N ARG A 644 27.82 2.99 14.35
CA ARG A 644 26.86 4.08 14.68
C ARG A 644 25.76 4.26 13.66
N ALA A 645 25.98 3.86 12.41
CA ALA A 645 24.99 3.91 11.34
C ALA A 645 24.92 2.54 10.64
N ALA A 646 23.84 2.31 9.90
CA ALA A 646 23.71 1.15 9.03
C ALA A 646 23.31 1.57 7.62
N MET A 647 23.36 0.63 6.69
CA MET A 647 22.86 0.78 5.35
C MET A 647 21.91 -0.38 5.08
N LYS A 648 20.71 -0.05 4.59
CA LYS A 648 19.74 -1.01 4.07
C LYS A 648 19.84 -0.97 2.55
N LEU A 649 20.05 -2.11 1.90
CA LEU A 649 20.30 -2.16 0.46
C LEU A 649 19.57 -3.33 -0.18
N THR A 650 18.86 -3.09 -1.28
CA THR A 650 18.29 -4.19 -2.07
C THR A 650 19.39 -4.94 -2.84
N THR A 651 19.67 -6.19 -2.46
CA THR A 651 20.74 -7.01 -3.05
C THR A 651 20.21 -8.14 -3.93
N GLN A 652 18.96 -8.57 -3.75
CA GLN A 652 18.36 -9.71 -4.44
C GLN A 652 16.88 -9.47 -4.78
N HIS A 653 16.36 -10.25 -5.73
CA HIS A 653 14.93 -10.32 -6.05
C HIS A 653 14.33 -11.71 -5.81
N TYR A 654 13.05 -11.75 -5.46
CA TYR A 654 12.25 -12.97 -5.32
C TYR A 654 11.72 -13.46 -6.68
N LEU A 655 11.88 -14.76 -6.93
CA LEU A 655 11.29 -15.50 -8.04
C LEU A 655 10.28 -16.53 -7.52
N LEU A 656 9.10 -16.58 -8.14
CA LEU A 656 8.08 -17.60 -7.90
C LEU A 656 8.54 -18.99 -8.40
N PRO A 657 7.84 -20.10 -8.07
CA PRO A 657 8.20 -21.44 -8.52
C PRO A 657 8.32 -21.60 -10.05
N SER A 658 7.57 -20.82 -10.82
CA SER A 658 7.66 -20.72 -12.29
C SER A 658 8.93 -20.00 -12.82
N GLY A 659 9.75 -19.43 -11.93
CA GLY A 659 10.84 -18.51 -12.29
C GLY A 659 10.38 -17.07 -12.57
N LYS A 660 9.07 -16.77 -12.43
CA LYS A 660 8.55 -15.42 -12.63
C LYS A 660 9.05 -14.45 -11.55
N LEU A 661 9.65 -13.35 -11.98
CA LEU A 661 9.96 -12.19 -11.15
C LEU A 661 8.68 -11.43 -10.79
N ILE A 662 8.46 -11.19 -9.50
CA ILE A 662 7.35 -10.35 -9.01
C ILE A 662 7.74 -8.88 -8.79
N HIS A 663 9.05 -8.57 -8.70
CA HIS A 663 9.51 -7.21 -8.46
C HIS A 663 9.11 -6.29 -9.61
N ARG A 664 8.63 -5.10 -9.23
CA ARG A 664 8.18 -4.07 -10.14
C ARG A 664 9.23 -2.99 -10.33
N ASN A 665 9.81 -2.93 -11.51
CA ASN A 665 10.67 -1.85 -11.94
C ASN A 665 9.82 -0.72 -12.59
N PRO A 666 10.33 0.52 -12.63
CA PRO A 666 9.77 1.57 -13.47
C PRO A 666 9.70 1.12 -14.94
N GLY A 667 8.53 1.31 -15.58
CA GLY A 667 8.28 0.90 -16.96
C GLY A 667 7.74 -0.52 -17.16
N ASP A 668 7.76 -1.39 -16.13
CA ASP A 668 7.29 -2.77 -16.27
C ASP A 668 5.79 -2.84 -16.62
N LYS A 669 5.45 -3.63 -17.64
CA LYS A 669 4.06 -3.92 -18.04
C LYS A 669 3.43 -5.06 -17.21
N VAL A 670 4.26 -5.96 -16.70
CA VAL A 670 3.88 -7.14 -15.92
C VAL A 670 4.73 -7.17 -14.67
N TRP A 671 4.09 -7.22 -13.51
CA TRP A 671 4.73 -7.30 -12.19
C TRP A 671 3.78 -7.99 -11.22
N GLY A 672 4.26 -8.32 -10.01
CA GLY A 672 3.44 -8.94 -8.96
C GLY A 672 2.77 -10.23 -9.43
N VAL A 673 1.63 -10.52 -8.82
CA VAL A 673 0.75 -11.66 -9.08
C VAL A 673 -0.57 -11.11 -9.60
N ASN A 674 -0.95 -11.50 -10.81
CA ASN A 674 -2.29 -11.23 -11.32
C ASN A 674 -3.23 -12.29 -10.74
N PRO A 675 -4.46 -11.93 -10.32
CA PRO A 675 -5.47 -12.94 -10.03
C PRO A 675 -5.75 -13.76 -11.30
N ASP A 676 -6.24 -14.98 -11.13
CA ASP A 676 -6.74 -15.76 -12.26
C ASP A 676 -8.08 -15.17 -12.74
N ILE A 677 -8.94 -14.72 -11.82
CA ILE A 677 -10.15 -13.96 -12.14
C ILE A 677 -10.07 -12.54 -11.55
N GLU A 678 -10.00 -11.55 -12.43
CA GLU A 678 -10.02 -10.13 -12.05
C GLU A 678 -11.45 -9.66 -11.75
N VAL A 679 -11.65 -9.10 -10.56
CA VAL A 679 -12.95 -8.59 -10.06
C VAL A 679 -12.72 -7.22 -9.43
N GLU A 680 -12.95 -6.17 -10.23
CA GLU A 680 -12.89 -4.78 -9.74
C GLU A 680 -13.95 -4.50 -8.67
N MET A 681 -13.60 -3.68 -7.67
CA MET A 681 -14.53 -2.99 -6.78
C MET A 681 -14.39 -1.47 -6.96
N LEU A 682 -15.48 -0.72 -6.81
CA LEU A 682 -15.39 0.75 -6.82
C LEU A 682 -14.68 1.25 -5.55
N PRO A 683 -14.00 2.42 -5.59
CA PRO A 683 -13.31 2.97 -4.42
C PRO A 683 -14.20 3.09 -3.18
N GLN A 684 -15.48 3.46 -3.34
CA GLN A 684 -16.42 3.53 -2.23
C GLN A 684 -16.78 2.14 -1.69
N GLN A 685 -17.01 1.14 -2.55
CA GLN A 685 -17.25 -0.25 -2.10
C GLN A 685 -16.06 -0.81 -1.30
N ILE A 686 -14.83 -0.49 -1.71
CA ILE A 686 -13.61 -0.86 -0.98
C ILE A 686 -13.60 -0.21 0.41
N VAL A 687 -13.88 1.09 0.49
CA VAL A 687 -13.95 1.83 1.77
C VAL A 687 -15.03 1.24 2.68
N ASP A 688 -16.24 1.04 2.17
CA ASP A 688 -17.37 0.52 2.94
C ASP A 688 -17.10 -0.90 3.45
N ALA A 689 -16.55 -1.79 2.59
CA ALA A 689 -16.18 -3.14 2.96
C ALA A 689 -15.06 -3.19 4.02
N VAL A 690 -14.02 -2.36 3.87
CA VAL A 690 -12.91 -2.28 4.85
C VAL A 690 -13.40 -1.72 6.20
N LEU A 691 -14.23 -0.68 6.19
CA LEU A 691 -14.80 -0.10 7.41
C LEU A 691 -15.72 -1.09 8.13
N LEU A 692 -16.64 -1.73 7.41
CA LEU A 692 -17.53 -2.73 7.99
C LEU A 692 -16.73 -3.91 8.55
N ARG A 693 -15.74 -4.43 7.81
CA ARG A 693 -14.90 -5.54 8.26
C ARG A 693 -14.03 -5.16 9.46
N ARG A 694 -13.52 -3.92 9.53
CA ARG A 694 -12.82 -3.40 10.72
C ARG A 694 -13.76 -3.38 11.93
N ASP A 695 -14.94 -2.79 11.78
CA ASP A 695 -15.87 -2.57 12.89
C ASP A 695 -16.57 -3.85 13.36
N ALA A 696 -16.68 -4.86 12.49
CA ALA A 696 -17.15 -6.21 12.83
C ALA A 696 -16.08 -7.09 13.50
N ASP A 697 -14.81 -6.94 13.14
CA ASP A 697 -13.70 -7.65 13.80
C ASP A 697 -13.52 -7.18 15.25
N VAL A 698 -13.54 -5.85 15.44
CA VAL A 698 -13.33 -5.23 16.74
C VAL A 698 -14.42 -5.67 17.72
N MET A 699 -13.97 -6.30 18.81
CA MET A 699 -14.80 -6.54 19.98
C MET A 699 -14.60 -5.36 20.95
N PRO A 700 -15.62 -4.53 21.24
CA PRO A 700 -15.51 -3.46 22.22
C PRO A 700 -15.34 -4.07 23.62
N LEU A 701 -14.21 -3.81 24.27
CA LEU A 701 -13.91 -4.32 25.61
C LEU A 701 -13.89 -3.19 26.65
N ASP A 702 -14.29 -3.52 27.87
CA ASP A 702 -14.11 -2.65 29.04
C ASP A 702 -12.64 -2.64 29.50
N GLU A 703 -12.36 -1.90 30.57
CA GLU A 703 -11.01 -1.83 31.12
C GLU A 703 -10.50 -3.14 31.75
N ASN A 704 -11.39 -4.10 32.02
CA ASN A 704 -11.10 -5.43 32.53
C ASN A 704 -11.00 -6.48 31.39
N GLY A 705 -11.14 -6.07 30.12
CA GLY A 705 -11.11 -6.96 28.97
C GLY A 705 -12.40 -7.74 28.72
N GLN A 706 -13.52 -7.36 29.33
CA GLN A 706 -14.83 -7.97 29.13
C GLN A 706 -15.62 -7.26 28.01
N PRO A 707 -16.43 -7.96 27.20
CA PRO A 707 -17.23 -7.33 26.15
C PRO A 707 -18.21 -6.28 26.71
N LEU A 708 -18.15 -5.06 26.18
CA LEU A 708 -19.09 -4.00 26.53
C LEU A 708 -20.49 -4.35 26.05
N LYS A 709 -21.48 -4.30 26.96
CA LYS A 709 -22.89 -4.34 26.57
C LYS A 709 -23.25 -3.03 25.88
N SER A 710 -23.55 -3.10 24.59
CA SER A 710 -23.98 -1.98 23.75
C SER A 710 -25.39 -2.24 23.23
N ASP A 711 -26.26 -1.23 23.31
CA ASP A 711 -27.63 -1.30 22.76
C ASP A 711 -27.63 -1.29 21.21
N LYS A 712 -26.54 -0.84 20.59
CA LYS A 712 -26.34 -0.93 19.14
C LYS A 712 -25.64 -2.26 18.80
N PRO A 713 -26.22 -3.12 17.93
CA PRO A 713 -25.57 -4.35 17.50
C PRO A 713 -24.29 -4.05 16.71
N ARG A 714 -23.28 -4.91 16.83
CA ARG A 714 -22.06 -4.81 16.03
C ARG A 714 -22.39 -5.09 14.55
N PRO A 715 -21.64 -4.49 13.58
CA PRO A 715 -21.81 -4.83 12.17
C PRO A 715 -21.61 -6.33 11.92
N ASN A 716 -22.44 -6.93 11.08
CA ASN A 716 -22.32 -8.34 10.69
C ASN A 716 -21.47 -8.44 9.40
N PRO A 717 -20.36 -9.20 9.36
CA PRO A 717 -19.61 -9.48 8.14
C PRO A 717 -20.45 -10.01 6.96
N ASP A 718 -21.59 -10.67 7.22
CA ASP A 718 -22.50 -11.14 6.16
C ASP A 718 -23.09 -10.00 5.32
N ASP A 719 -23.08 -8.75 5.82
CA ASP A 719 -23.44 -7.56 5.05
C ASP A 719 -22.54 -7.38 3.80
N LEU A 720 -21.27 -7.82 3.87
CA LEU A 720 -20.35 -7.82 2.72
C LEU A 720 -20.93 -8.58 1.53
N LEU A 721 -21.61 -9.70 1.82
CA LEU A 721 -22.23 -10.60 0.86
C LEU A 721 -23.67 -10.20 0.53
N THR A 722 -24.47 -9.84 1.54
CA THR A 722 -25.92 -9.64 1.39
C THR A 722 -26.30 -8.26 0.89
N LYS A 723 -25.48 -7.23 1.14
CA LYS A 723 -25.70 -5.85 0.66
C LYS A 723 -24.90 -5.53 -0.62
N GLY A 724 -24.18 -6.50 -1.18
CA GLY A 724 -23.41 -6.33 -2.41
C GLY A 724 -22.17 -5.44 -2.28
N MET A 725 -21.58 -5.37 -1.08
CA MET A 725 -20.43 -4.51 -0.81
C MET A 725 -19.12 -5.12 -1.33
N ASP A 726 -18.93 -6.44 -1.21
CA ASP A 726 -17.69 -7.13 -1.60
C ASP A 726 -17.94 -8.18 -2.71
N THR A 727 -17.86 -7.73 -3.96
CA THR A 727 -18.02 -8.60 -5.14
C THR A 727 -16.89 -9.61 -5.31
N GLN A 728 -15.69 -9.33 -4.80
CA GLN A 728 -14.56 -10.27 -4.82
C GLN A 728 -14.85 -11.46 -3.90
N LEU A 729 -15.33 -11.18 -2.68
CA LEU A 729 -15.71 -12.20 -1.71
C LEU A 729 -16.95 -13.00 -2.15
N GLN A 730 -17.97 -12.34 -2.72
CA GLN A 730 -19.11 -13.04 -3.35
C GLN A 730 -18.65 -14.01 -4.44
N THR A 731 -17.69 -13.60 -5.29
CA THR A 731 -17.12 -14.44 -6.35
C THR A 731 -16.37 -15.64 -5.76
N ALA A 732 -15.57 -15.43 -4.71
CA ALA A 732 -14.86 -16.51 -4.02
C ALA A 732 -15.79 -17.51 -3.33
N LEU A 733 -16.85 -17.02 -2.67
CA LEU A 733 -17.86 -17.87 -2.05
C LEU A 733 -18.61 -18.71 -3.10
N LEU A 734 -19.01 -18.09 -4.22
CA LEU A 734 -19.68 -18.80 -5.32
C LEU A 734 -18.81 -19.92 -5.91
N LEU A 735 -17.50 -19.66 -6.11
CA LEU A 735 -16.53 -20.66 -6.56
C LEU A 735 -16.45 -21.86 -5.61
N LEU A 736 -16.35 -21.63 -4.30
CA LEU A 736 -16.28 -22.72 -3.32
C LEU A 736 -17.61 -23.45 -3.11
N GLN A 737 -18.75 -22.75 -3.14
CA GLN A 737 -20.08 -23.38 -3.09
C GLN A 737 -20.31 -24.25 -4.33
N SER A 738 -19.85 -23.84 -5.51
CA SER A 738 -19.92 -24.67 -6.71
C SER A 738 -19.15 -25.99 -6.53
N GLN A 739 -17.93 -25.95 -6.00
CA GLN A 739 -17.13 -27.14 -5.68
C GLN A 739 -17.78 -28.02 -4.60
N ALA A 740 -18.32 -27.42 -3.54
CA ALA A 740 -19.02 -28.16 -2.48
C ALA A 740 -20.26 -28.91 -3.04
N SER A 741 -21.02 -28.26 -3.93
CA SER A 741 -22.20 -28.87 -4.56
C SER A 741 -21.86 -30.03 -5.50
N MET A 742 -20.66 -30.04 -6.10
CA MET A 742 -20.18 -31.19 -6.88
C MET A 742 -19.78 -32.37 -5.98
N ALA A 743 -19.23 -32.09 -4.79
CA ALA A 743 -18.82 -33.13 -3.85
C ALA A 743 -20.02 -33.85 -3.20
N THR A 744 -21.11 -33.13 -2.91
CA THR A 744 -22.35 -33.75 -2.40
C THR A 744 -23.04 -34.60 -3.46
N ALA A 745 -23.05 -34.17 -4.73
CA ALA A 745 -23.63 -34.94 -5.85
C ALA A 745 -22.85 -36.23 -6.20
N GLN A 746 -21.65 -36.43 -5.66
CA GLN A 746 -20.81 -37.61 -5.90
C GLN A 746 -20.75 -38.59 -4.71
N ALA A 747 -21.39 -38.25 -3.58
CA ALA A 747 -21.48 -39.17 -2.45
C ALA A 747 -22.50 -40.29 -2.77
N PRO A 748 -22.12 -41.59 -2.71
CA PRO A 748 -23.09 -42.66 -2.90
C PRO A 748 -24.14 -42.62 -1.80
N GLU A 749 -25.41 -42.80 -2.16
CA GLU A 749 -26.49 -42.99 -1.20
C GLU A 749 -26.10 -44.12 -0.25
N LYS A 750 -26.12 -43.84 1.06
CA LYS A 750 -26.04 -44.91 2.05
C LYS A 750 -27.31 -45.72 1.95
N GLU A 751 -27.25 -46.90 1.34
CA GLU A 751 -28.31 -47.89 1.44
C GLU A 751 -28.69 -48.06 2.91
N GLU A 752 -29.92 -47.66 3.26
CA GLU A 752 -30.48 -47.97 4.57
C GLU A 752 -30.59 -49.48 4.69
N ARG A 753 -29.64 -50.07 5.40
CA ARG A 753 -29.66 -51.48 5.75
C ARG A 753 -30.77 -51.69 6.78
N ILE A 754 -31.99 -51.86 6.28
CA ILE A 754 -33.16 -52.29 7.06
C ILE A 754 -32.85 -53.67 7.60
N VAL A 755 -32.40 -53.72 8.86
CA VAL A 755 -32.29 -54.96 9.62
C VAL A 755 -33.71 -55.32 10.07
N ARG A 756 -34.20 -56.46 9.57
CA ARG A 756 -35.38 -57.16 10.11
C ARG A 756 -34.94 -58.15 11.18
#